data_AF-A0A5P9D7Z2-F1
#
_entry.id   AF-A0A5P9D7Z2-F1
#
_cell.length_a   1.000
_cell.length_b   1.000
_cell.length_c   1.000
_cell.angle_alpha   90.00
_cell.angle_beta   90.00
_cell.angle_gamma   90.00
#
_symmetry.space_group_name_H-M   'P 1'
#
loop_
_entity.id
_entity.type
_entity.pdbx_description
1 polymer ?
#
loop_
_entity_poly.entity_id
_entity_poly.type
_entity_poly.pdbx_seq_one_letter_code
_entity_poly.pdbx_strand_id
1 'polypeptide(L)'
;MISQTTLPSSRSSLRARAQILCLTTAMALVTGPALAQDNGIAAFNAYVAGLSALGLDVENGSVNYDEGSDTLTLTDSKLVFAGTISDLPSDDGDDTTTQDLEYSLSMESGTVTITGLTHDAGAFSADTWTYSDDSVLIVTGSVEGEGRLRAEGRMAGISATGYSFNMPEIPAEDPKRQASRWLPFLKATVLTSYEEVKVDSTAMTFEAYAIEDGQETPVVTGTMQMDGYVMADAKDGFIGSYSIDKVTQNLQTLEPGSGNMVNQTTSQGKTIYENIDAAAFVDLFDPDVPVTGDEIVMIGSGSAVDYENTQEILPGMTLKMNVESATMGEMTVTKRDHDFLAVFDELLDTKEPSPEKIITSVFQLYRSFGISDARVSGVSLNVPSPDTDGGFDVNIKEMAMTNVNSDGIGEMMIVGVDAPELPEGASVKLDWAAIGDIEFAEYTPMKAMISTLMADPSYGENNPLEVARAFMPRSFGYEVQGLDVNVPDEGRIQIGKTEFKASTTVPPIPTSLFFKSDGIRAPISAVDDKDVEDMLRALGLEEIVWSDETRLYWDESTLELRLERLMVNIEGVGRAEASARFANVPKALFEDPEGQGQMAAITAQFVDASLVINDAGITAKGLKHIADAEGIPENVFREALVAQATEATRPIQNEAFTNMVSEAVSKFLENPGELKVTLVPANPVPLAQILGSMAAPQTIPDLLNVTVTAN
;
A
#
# COMPACT_ATOMS: atom_id res chain seq x y z
N MET A 1 3.39 -20.65 10.50
CA MET A 1 2.98 -21.73 9.58
C MET A 1 1.48 -21.60 9.41
N ILE A 2 0.96 -21.54 8.17
CA ILE A 2 -0.49 -21.50 7.93
C ILE A 2 -0.91 -22.93 7.59
N SER A 3 -1.73 -23.53 8.45
CA SER A 3 -2.31 -24.85 8.17
C SER A 3 -3.50 -24.70 7.22
N GLN A 4 -3.65 -25.61 6.27
CA GLN A 4 -4.81 -25.64 5.38
C GLN A 4 -5.97 -26.36 6.07
N THR A 5 -6.85 -25.62 6.73
CA THR A 5 -8.16 -26.13 7.17
C THR A 5 -9.15 -26.05 6.03
N THR A 6 -9.54 -27.22 5.50
CA THR A 6 -10.58 -27.34 4.47
C THR A 6 -11.97 -27.18 5.10
N LEU A 7 -12.73 -26.16 4.70
CA LEU A 7 -14.07 -25.87 5.22
C LEU A 7 -15.03 -27.08 5.09
N PRO A 8 -15.65 -27.57 6.18
CA PRO A 8 -16.70 -28.57 6.13
C PRO A 8 -18.00 -28.03 5.53
N SER A 9 -18.66 -28.84 4.70
CA SER A 9 -19.94 -28.47 4.08
C SER A 9 -21.15 -28.91 4.94
N SER A 10 -21.42 -28.21 6.05
CA SER A 10 -22.74 -28.29 6.72
C SER A 10 -23.81 -27.58 5.88
N ARG A 11 -25.10 -27.94 6.03
CA ARG A 11 -26.09 -27.78 4.94
C ARG A 11 -27.42 -27.11 5.33
N SER A 12 -27.52 -26.47 6.50
CA SER A 12 -28.82 -26.33 7.17
C SER A 12 -29.16 -25.01 7.91
N SER A 13 -28.37 -23.92 7.83
CA SER A 13 -28.74 -22.62 8.43
C SER A 13 -28.86 -21.40 7.49
N LEU A 14 -29.09 -21.63 6.19
CA LEU A 14 -29.27 -20.57 5.17
C LEU A 14 -30.34 -19.50 5.51
N ARG A 15 -31.37 -19.85 6.31
CA ARG A 15 -32.39 -18.90 6.76
C ARG A 15 -31.90 -17.92 7.82
N ALA A 16 -31.19 -18.41 8.84
CA ALA A 16 -30.63 -17.56 9.88
C ALA A 16 -29.54 -16.62 9.33
N ARG A 17 -28.71 -17.12 8.41
CA ARG A 17 -27.68 -16.32 7.74
C ARG A 17 -28.25 -15.22 6.82
N ALA A 18 -29.47 -15.41 6.29
CA ALA A 18 -30.18 -14.39 5.54
C ALA A 18 -30.81 -13.30 6.44
N GLN A 19 -31.05 -13.59 7.72
CA GLN A 19 -31.63 -12.64 8.66
C GLN A 19 -30.62 -11.59 9.12
N ILE A 20 -29.38 -11.96 9.47
CA ILE A 20 -28.39 -10.99 10.02
C ILE A 20 -27.94 -9.90 9.01
N LEU A 21 -28.19 -10.08 7.72
CA LEU A 21 -28.02 -9.02 6.70
C LEU A 21 -29.16 -7.98 6.67
N CYS A 22 -30.21 -8.12 7.49
CA CYS A 22 -31.37 -7.24 7.52
C CYS A 22 -31.22 -6.04 8.47
N LEU A 23 -30.38 -5.08 8.08
CA LEU A 23 -30.47 -3.68 8.53
C LEU A 23 -30.63 -2.80 7.29
N THR A 24 -31.84 -2.22 7.12
CA THR A 24 -32.37 -1.58 5.86
C THR A 24 -32.71 -2.63 4.74
N THR A 25 -33.61 -2.38 3.73
CA THR A 25 -34.81 -3.27 3.58
C THR A 25 -35.31 -3.92 2.19
N ALA A 26 -34.97 -3.54 0.91
CA ALA A 26 -34.87 -4.38 -0.38
C ALA A 26 -35.70 -4.55 -1.77
N MET A 27 -36.79 -3.82 -2.15
CA MET A 27 -37.58 -3.66 -3.42
C MET A 27 -38.70 -4.71 -3.72
N ALA A 28 -39.85 -4.49 -4.41
CA ALA A 28 -40.28 -3.49 -5.44
C ALA A 28 -41.78 -3.51 -5.91
N LEU A 29 -42.31 -2.34 -6.33
CA LEU A 29 -43.24 -2.05 -7.47
C LEU A 29 -44.39 -3.01 -7.88
N VAL A 30 -45.64 -2.49 -7.85
CA VAL A 30 -46.75 -2.91 -8.75
C VAL A 30 -47.47 -1.68 -9.34
N THR A 31 -47.63 -1.62 -10.67
CA THR A 31 -48.24 -0.48 -11.37
C THR A 31 -49.77 -0.49 -11.32
N GLY A 32 -50.34 0.13 -10.28
CA GLY A 32 -51.76 0.47 -10.16
C GLY A 32 -52.11 1.89 -10.67
N PRO A 33 -53.40 2.21 -10.86
CA PRO A 33 -53.83 3.59 -11.12
C PRO A 33 -53.64 4.44 -9.86
N ALA A 34 -53.10 5.66 -10.02
CA ALA A 34 -52.74 6.59 -8.95
C ALA A 34 -53.71 6.54 -7.74
N LEU A 35 -53.21 5.97 -6.64
CA LEU A 35 -53.91 5.87 -5.38
C LEU A 35 -53.79 7.19 -4.61
N ALA A 36 -54.48 7.28 -3.47
CA ALA A 36 -54.21 8.36 -2.54
C ALA A 36 -52.87 8.08 -1.85
N GLN A 37 -52.00 9.09 -1.80
CA GLN A 37 -50.82 9.10 -0.93
C GLN A 37 -51.28 8.94 0.53
N ASP A 38 -50.77 7.93 1.22
CA ASP A 38 -51.03 7.72 2.64
C ASP A 38 -50.29 8.78 3.45
N ASN A 39 -50.90 9.27 4.54
CA ASN A 39 -50.26 10.19 5.48
C ASN A 39 -50.56 9.82 6.95
N GLY A 40 -49.77 10.37 7.87
CA GLY A 40 -49.95 10.20 9.31
C GLY A 40 -50.05 8.71 9.70
N ILE A 41 -51.14 8.34 10.39
CA ILE A 41 -51.37 6.96 10.86
C ILE A 41 -51.40 5.93 9.71
N ALA A 42 -51.87 6.30 8.51
CA ALA A 42 -51.90 5.37 7.37
C ALA A 42 -50.49 5.04 6.89
N ALA A 43 -49.65 6.07 6.71
CA ALA A 43 -48.24 5.91 6.35
C ALA A 43 -47.47 5.17 7.47
N PHE A 44 -47.69 5.50 8.74
CA PHE A 44 -47.04 4.80 9.85
C PHE A 44 -47.39 3.30 9.88
N ASN A 45 -48.65 2.92 9.65
CA ASN A 45 -49.02 1.50 9.58
C ASN A 45 -48.35 0.77 8.40
N ALA A 46 -48.13 1.45 7.27
CA ALA A 46 -47.36 0.90 6.15
C ALA A 46 -45.86 0.74 6.50
N TYR A 47 -45.27 1.69 7.23
CA TYR A 47 -43.90 1.60 7.74
C TYR A 47 -43.73 0.40 8.68
N VAL A 48 -44.61 0.24 9.67
CA VAL A 48 -44.60 -0.92 10.59
C VAL A 48 -44.74 -2.24 9.81
N ALA A 49 -45.67 -2.30 8.84
CA ALA A 49 -45.85 -3.51 8.02
C ALA A 49 -44.60 -3.85 7.19
N GLY A 50 -43.87 -2.86 6.70
CA GLY A 50 -42.58 -3.06 6.00
C GLY A 50 -41.48 -3.59 6.92
N LEU A 51 -41.35 -3.03 8.14
CA LEU A 51 -40.41 -3.56 9.14
C LEU A 51 -40.75 -5.01 9.54
N SER A 52 -42.01 -5.32 9.76
CA SER A 52 -42.45 -6.70 10.05
C SER A 52 -42.28 -7.65 8.86
N ALA A 53 -42.23 -7.14 7.62
CA ALA A 53 -41.91 -7.96 6.44
C ALA A 53 -40.43 -8.38 6.38
N LEU A 54 -39.51 -7.66 7.04
CA LEU A 54 -38.15 -8.14 7.30
C LEU A 54 -38.07 -9.16 8.44
N GLY A 55 -39.07 -9.20 9.32
CA GLY A 55 -38.98 -9.87 10.61
C GLY A 55 -38.38 -9.02 11.73
N LEU A 56 -38.47 -7.68 11.65
CA LEU A 56 -38.38 -6.84 12.85
C LEU A 56 -39.74 -6.87 13.57
N ASP A 57 -39.70 -7.10 14.89
CA ASP A 57 -40.85 -6.86 15.76
C ASP A 57 -40.90 -5.38 16.17
N VAL A 58 -42.11 -4.84 16.29
CA VAL A 58 -42.35 -3.39 16.40
C VAL A 58 -43.45 -3.12 17.44
N GLU A 59 -43.04 -2.96 18.69
CA GLU A 59 -43.92 -2.61 19.81
C GLU A 59 -43.99 -1.08 19.97
N ASN A 60 -45.17 -0.55 20.25
CA ASN A 60 -45.39 0.88 20.54
C ASN A 60 -46.49 1.00 21.62
N GLY A 61 -46.32 1.92 22.56
CA GLY A 61 -47.28 2.19 23.64
C GLY A 61 -48.53 2.93 23.15
N SER A 62 -48.40 4.24 22.88
CA SER A 62 -49.46 5.04 22.28
C SER A 62 -48.99 5.70 21.00
N VAL A 63 -49.82 5.68 19.96
CA VAL A 63 -49.56 6.34 18.66
C VAL A 63 -50.62 7.40 18.45
N ASN A 64 -50.22 8.66 18.50
CA ASN A 64 -51.10 9.82 18.38
C ASN A 64 -50.73 10.60 17.10
N TYR A 65 -51.71 11.23 16.46
CA TYR A 65 -51.52 12.03 15.25
C TYR A 65 -52.32 13.33 15.36
N ASP A 66 -51.67 14.46 15.09
CA ASP A 66 -52.29 15.78 15.02
C ASP A 66 -52.36 16.28 13.57
N GLU A 67 -53.55 16.22 12.97
CA GLU A 67 -53.85 16.77 11.65
C GLU A 67 -53.53 18.28 11.52
N GLY A 68 -53.45 19.01 12.63
CA GLY A 68 -53.15 20.44 12.65
C GLY A 68 -51.66 20.79 12.52
N SER A 69 -50.77 19.82 12.78
CA SER A 69 -49.31 19.95 12.71
C SER A 69 -48.63 18.86 11.87
N ASP A 70 -49.42 17.99 11.22
CA ASP A 70 -48.98 16.78 10.49
C ASP A 70 -47.94 15.96 11.28
N THR A 71 -48.16 15.85 12.59
CA THR A 71 -47.20 15.29 13.55
C THR A 71 -47.73 14.00 14.15
N LEU A 72 -46.96 12.92 14.02
CA LEU A 72 -47.08 11.68 14.78
C LEU A 72 -46.25 11.78 16.06
N THR A 73 -46.82 11.31 17.17
CA THR A 73 -46.09 11.12 18.43
C THR A 73 -46.35 9.72 18.97
N LEU A 74 -45.27 8.95 19.10
CA LEU A 74 -45.26 7.58 19.58
C LEU A 74 -44.62 7.55 20.96
N THR A 75 -45.23 6.85 21.93
CA THR A 75 -44.62 6.61 23.25
C THR A 75 -44.16 5.18 23.37
N ASP A 76 -43.12 4.94 24.17
CA ASP A 76 -42.65 3.59 24.51
C ASP A 76 -42.37 2.75 23.24
N SER A 77 -41.68 3.36 22.26
CA SER A 77 -41.40 2.76 20.96
C SER A 77 -40.25 1.78 21.08
N LYS A 78 -40.42 0.58 20.52
CA LYS A 78 -39.45 -0.50 20.61
C LYS A 78 -39.38 -1.30 19.30
N LEU A 79 -38.19 -1.36 18.74
CA LEU A 79 -37.83 -2.19 17.59
C LEU A 79 -36.98 -3.36 18.08
N VAL A 80 -37.30 -4.58 17.68
CA VAL A 80 -36.52 -5.79 18.04
C VAL A 80 -36.22 -6.63 16.81
N PHE A 81 -34.97 -7.05 16.69
CA PHE A 81 -34.51 -7.99 15.68
C PHE A 81 -33.70 -9.11 16.35
N ALA A 82 -34.29 -10.30 16.44
CA ALA A 82 -33.73 -11.42 17.19
C ALA A 82 -33.89 -12.75 16.44
N GLY A 83 -33.03 -13.72 16.75
CA GLY A 83 -33.06 -15.04 16.13
C GLY A 83 -31.96 -15.96 16.64
N THR A 84 -31.77 -17.08 15.95
CA THR A 84 -30.77 -18.10 16.28
C THR A 84 -30.02 -18.50 15.01
N ILE A 85 -28.69 -18.40 14.98
CA ILE A 85 -27.87 -19.03 13.95
C ILE A 85 -27.52 -20.44 14.38
N SER A 86 -28.25 -21.43 13.87
CA SER A 86 -27.90 -22.83 14.05
C SER A 86 -26.74 -23.30 13.16
N ASP A 87 -26.18 -24.47 13.46
CA ASP A 87 -25.13 -25.13 12.68
C ASP A 87 -23.87 -24.27 12.46
N LEU A 88 -23.43 -23.52 13.49
CA LEU A 88 -22.08 -22.95 13.52
C LEU A 88 -21.07 -24.04 13.95
N PRO A 89 -19.82 -24.05 13.45
CA PRO A 89 -18.77 -24.93 13.97
C PRO A 89 -18.44 -24.60 15.44
N SER A 90 -18.07 -25.59 16.25
CA SER A 90 -17.39 -25.37 17.53
C SER A 90 -15.86 -25.32 17.36
N ASP A 91 -15.16 -24.75 18.35
CA ASP A 91 -13.69 -24.53 18.29
C ASP A 91 -12.89 -25.74 18.84
N ASP A 92 -13.57 -26.85 19.15
CA ASP A 92 -12.99 -28.10 19.70
C ASP A 92 -12.00 -28.81 18.76
N GLY A 93 -11.93 -28.39 17.49
CA GLY A 93 -11.15 -29.05 16.44
C GLY A 93 -11.77 -30.34 15.89
N ASP A 94 -13.04 -30.63 16.21
CA ASP A 94 -13.84 -31.69 15.57
C ASP A 94 -14.89 -31.05 14.64
N ASP A 95 -14.69 -31.18 13.33
CA ASP A 95 -15.59 -30.66 12.28
C ASP A 95 -17.04 -31.21 12.32
N THR A 96 -17.37 -32.09 13.29
CA THR A 96 -18.69 -32.70 13.46
C THR A 96 -19.51 -32.15 14.63
N THR A 97 -18.93 -31.34 15.53
CA THR A 97 -19.68 -30.63 16.58
C THR A 97 -20.15 -29.27 16.10
N THR A 98 -21.44 -28.97 16.35
CA THR A 98 -22.09 -27.73 15.95
C THR A 98 -22.83 -27.08 17.11
N GLN A 99 -22.89 -25.76 17.08
CA GLN A 99 -23.45 -24.90 18.12
C GLN A 99 -24.40 -23.85 17.53
N ASP A 100 -25.28 -23.34 18.39
CA ASP A 100 -26.31 -22.36 18.04
C ASP A 100 -26.02 -21.03 18.73
N LEU A 101 -25.95 -19.94 17.95
CA LEU A 101 -25.82 -18.57 18.45
C LEU A 101 -27.19 -17.91 18.51
N GLU A 102 -27.73 -17.74 19.72
CA GLU A 102 -28.86 -16.83 19.94
C GLU A 102 -28.37 -15.38 19.85
N TYR A 103 -29.14 -14.51 19.18
CA TYR A 103 -28.84 -13.09 19.06
C TYR A 103 -30.09 -12.23 19.21
N SER A 104 -29.90 -11.00 19.70
CA SER A 104 -30.93 -9.95 19.73
C SER A 104 -30.31 -8.57 19.60
N LEU A 105 -30.90 -7.76 18.74
CA LEU A 105 -30.67 -6.33 18.58
C LEU A 105 -31.99 -5.62 18.89
N SER A 106 -32.01 -4.62 19.78
CA SER A 106 -33.20 -3.83 20.04
C SER A 106 -32.91 -2.36 20.25
N MET A 107 -33.75 -1.50 19.67
CA MET A 107 -33.76 -0.05 19.92
C MET A 107 -35.04 0.33 20.66
N GLU A 108 -34.92 0.98 21.80
CA GLU A 108 -36.02 1.43 22.66
C GLU A 108 -35.94 2.96 22.83
N SER A 109 -37.06 3.69 22.72
CA SER A 109 -37.13 5.15 22.87
C SER A 109 -38.42 5.55 23.59
N GLY A 110 -38.32 6.36 24.65
CA GLY A 110 -39.49 6.80 25.43
C GLY A 110 -40.48 7.64 24.63
N THR A 111 -40.02 8.40 23.63
CA THR A 111 -40.86 9.09 22.64
C THR A 111 -40.18 9.18 21.28
N VAL A 112 -40.94 8.94 20.21
CA VAL A 112 -40.54 9.20 18.81
C VAL A 112 -41.52 10.19 18.20
N THR A 113 -41.03 11.19 17.47
CA THR A 113 -41.86 12.20 16.80
C THR A 113 -41.54 12.23 15.32
N ILE A 114 -42.56 12.20 14.47
CA ILE A 114 -42.40 12.19 13.02
C ILE A 114 -43.35 13.22 12.41
N THR A 115 -42.82 14.17 11.64
CA THR A 115 -43.59 15.25 11.02
C THR A 115 -43.63 15.04 9.51
N GLY A 116 -44.80 15.24 8.88
CA GLY A 116 -44.97 15.13 7.43
C GLY A 116 -44.75 13.71 6.89
N LEU A 117 -45.06 12.67 7.68
CA LEU A 117 -44.87 11.28 7.26
C LEU A 117 -45.86 10.92 6.14
N THR A 118 -45.34 10.64 4.95
CA THR A 118 -46.14 10.16 3.81
C THR A 118 -45.62 8.83 3.25
N HIS A 119 -46.51 8.11 2.57
CA HIS A 119 -46.22 6.86 1.87
C HIS A 119 -46.94 6.80 0.51
N ASP A 120 -46.23 6.38 -0.54
CA ASP A 120 -46.81 6.00 -1.83
C ASP A 120 -46.03 4.83 -2.45
N ALA A 121 -46.73 3.73 -2.77
CA ALA A 121 -46.20 2.55 -3.47
C ALA A 121 -44.87 1.97 -2.92
N GLY A 122 -44.65 2.08 -1.60
CA GLY A 122 -43.41 1.67 -0.93
C GLY A 122 -42.38 2.79 -0.75
N ALA A 123 -42.50 3.96 -1.38
CA ALA A 123 -41.69 5.13 -1.05
C ALA A 123 -42.21 5.83 0.22
N PHE A 124 -41.32 6.31 1.07
CA PHE A 124 -41.60 7.02 2.32
C PHE A 124 -40.86 8.35 2.39
N SER A 125 -41.50 9.36 2.97
CA SER A 125 -40.90 10.67 3.25
C SER A 125 -41.32 11.20 4.61
N ALA A 126 -40.45 11.95 5.29
CA ALA A 126 -40.79 12.74 6.49
C ALA A 126 -40.00 14.06 6.52
N ASP A 127 -40.65 15.16 6.88
CA ASP A 127 -40.01 16.47 7.06
C ASP A 127 -39.00 16.43 8.20
N THR A 128 -39.38 15.79 9.32
CA THR A 128 -38.51 15.54 10.48
C THR A 128 -38.83 14.20 11.13
N TRP A 129 -37.81 13.47 11.58
CA TRP A 129 -37.95 12.28 12.43
C TRP A 129 -37.02 12.44 13.64
N THR A 130 -37.52 12.36 14.86
CA THR A 130 -36.72 12.53 16.09
C THR A 130 -37.04 11.48 17.14
N TYR A 131 -36.04 11.15 17.95
CA TYR A 131 -36.17 10.23 19.10
C TYR A 131 -35.75 10.95 20.38
N SER A 132 -36.29 10.53 21.53
CA SER A 132 -35.98 11.10 22.84
C SER A 132 -34.58 10.75 23.35
N ASP A 133 -34.03 11.61 24.23
CA ASP A 133 -32.68 11.46 24.81
C ASP A 133 -32.52 10.30 25.81
N ASP A 134 -33.59 9.52 26.02
CA ASP A 134 -33.57 8.25 26.77
C ASP A 134 -33.43 7.02 25.85
N SER A 135 -33.14 7.23 24.56
CA SER A 135 -33.03 6.16 23.57
C SER A 135 -31.89 5.18 23.90
N VAL A 136 -32.21 3.88 23.89
CA VAL A 136 -31.28 2.79 24.20
C VAL A 136 -31.16 1.83 23.03
N LEU A 137 -29.93 1.50 22.65
CA LEU A 137 -29.59 0.39 21.76
C LEU A 137 -29.06 -0.77 22.61
N ILE A 138 -29.61 -1.96 22.48
CA ILE A 138 -29.12 -3.17 23.16
C ILE A 138 -28.75 -4.20 22.11
N VAL A 139 -27.56 -4.78 22.24
CA VAL A 139 -27.09 -5.92 21.43
C VAL A 139 -26.75 -7.05 22.39
N THR A 140 -27.21 -8.26 22.12
CA THR A 140 -26.81 -9.47 22.85
C THR A 140 -26.56 -10.62 21.89
N GLY A 141 -25.55 -11.43 22.20
CA GLY A 141 -25.34 -12.73 21.57
C GLY A 141 -24.91 -13.76 22.61
N SER A 142 -25.32 -15.01 22.48
CA SER A 142 -24.93 -16.08 23.41
C SER A 142 -24.95 -17.45 22.77
N VAL A 143 -23.99 -18.29 23.15
CA VAL A 143 -23.89 -19.69 22.76
C VAL A 143 -23.94 -20.55 24.02
N GLU A 144 -24.82 -21.56 24.04
CA GLU A 144 -25.05 -22.37 25.25
C GLU A 144 -23.78 -23.15 25.64
N GLY A 145 -23.28 -22.90 26.86
CA GLY A 145 -22.09 -23.56 27.40
C GLY A 145 -20.77 -22.83 27.13
N GLU A 146 -20.71 -21.96 26.12
CA GLU A 146 -19.46 -21.30 25.68
C GLU A 146 -19.32 -19.86 26.17
N GLY A 147 -20.38 -19.04 26.11
CA GLY A 147 -20.24 -17.62 26.45
C GLY A 147 -21.37 -16.69 26.01
N ARG A 148 -21.21 -15.41 26.34
CA ARG A 148 -22.15 -14.32 26.03
C ARG A 148 -21.47 -12.99 25.75
N LEU A 149 -22.09 -12.20 24.89
CA LEU A 149 -21.80 -10.79 24.61
C LEU A 149 -23.04 -9.96 24.96
N ARG A 150 -22.84 -8.81 25.62
CA ARG A 150 -23.84 -7.74 25.74
C ARG A 150 -23.18 -6.40 25.40
N ALA A 151 -23.84 -5.59 24.57
CA ALA A 151 -23.60 -4.17 24.47
C ALA A 151 -24.89 -3.39 24.80
N GLU A 152 -24.75 -2.27 25.48
CA GLU A 152 -25.84 -1.34 25.81
C GLU A 152 -25.36 0.09 25.54
N GLY A 153 -25.99 0.75 24.56
CA GLY A 153 -25.75 2.13 24.17
C GLY A 153 -26.89 3.03 24.57
N ARG A 154 -26.59 4.22 25.11
CA ARG A 154 -27.54 5.34 25.23
C ARG A 154 -27.23 6.39 24.17
N MET A 155 -28.27 6.95 23.56
CA MET A 155 -28.16 7.89 22.45
C MET A 155 -29.05 9.11 22.72
N ALA A 156 -28.52 10.31 22.46
CA ALA A 156 -29.23 11.58 22.66
C ALA A 156 -29.18 12.45 21.39
N GLY A 157 -30.19 13.30 21.22
CA GLY A 157 -30.29 14.20 20.07
C GLY A 157 -30.38 13.53 18.70
N ILE A 158 -30.97 12.32 18.62
CA ILE A 158 -31.18 11.62 17.34
C ILE A 158 -32.23 12.37 16.52
N SER A 159 -31.85 12.85 15.33
CA SER A 159 -32.79 13.44 14.38
C SER A 159 -32.40 13.24 12.92
N ALA A 160 -33.41 13.16 12.05
CA ALA A 160 -33.28 13.25 10.60
C ALA A 160 -34.24 14.32 10.04
N THR A 161 -33.84 15.02 8.98
CA THR A 161 -34.66 16.05 8.31
C THR A 161 -34.70 15.84 6.79
N GLY A 162 -35.84 16.14 6.16
CA GLY A 162 -36.06 15.90 4.73
C GLY A 162 -35.87 14.43 4.31
N TYR A 163 -36.07 13.50 5.25
CA TYR A 163 -35.68 12.10 5.11
C TYR A 163 -36.62 11.37 4.15
N SER A 164 -36.05 10.75 3.12
CA SER A 164 -36.76 10.00 2.10
C SER A 164 -36.03 8.69 1.81
N PHE A 165 -36.78 7.60 1.81
CA PHE A 165 -36.28 6.26 1.55
C PHE A 165 -37.38 5.45 0.87
N ASN A 166 -36.99 4.50 0.03
CA ASN A 166 -37.92 3.42 -0.30
C ASN A 166 -37.99 2.50 0.93
N MET A 167 -39.18 2.11 1.37
CA MET A 167 -39.38 0.87 2.12
C MET A 167 -39.38 -0.28 1.11
N PRO A 168 -38.39 -1.17 1.16
CA PRO A 168 -38.17 -2.17 0.14
C PRO A 168 -38.33 -3.62 0.77
N GLU A 169 -38.15 -4.76 0.07
CA GLU A 169 -38.58 -6.12 0.50
C GLU A 169 -37.50 -7.22 0.33
N ILE A 170 -37.45 -8.25 1.20
CA ILE A 170 -36.48 -9.38 1.09
C ILE A 170 -36.59 -10.10 -0.27
N PRO A 171 -35.49 -10.25 -1.03
CA PRO A 171 -35.51 -10.96 -2.31
C PRO A 171 -35.82 -12.45 -2.14
N ALA A 172 -36.62 -13.01 -3.05
CA ALA A 172 -37.03 -14.42 -3.03
C ALA A 172 -35.83 -15.41 -3.04
N GLU A 173 -36.02 -16.61 -2.49
CA GLU A 173 -35.00 -17.67 -2.49
C GLU A 173 -34.71 -18.16 -3.94
N ASP A 174 -33.58 -17.76 -4.53
CA ASP A 174 -33.01 -18.35 -5.76
C ASP A 174 -31.70 -19.09 -5.42
N PRO A 175 -31.71 -20.45 -5.36
CA PRO A 175 -30.52 -21.25 -5.03
C PRO A 175 -29.33 -21.05 -5.97
N LYS A 176 -29.54 -20.52 -7.18
CA LYS A 176 -28.49 -20.25 -8.18
C LYS A 176 -28.00 -18.80 -8.17
N ARG A 177 -28.60 -17.94 -7.35
CA ARG A 177 -28.31 -16.51 -7.25
C ARG A 177 -28.24 -16.06 -5.79
N GLN A 178 -27.60 -16.85 -4.94
CA GLN A 178 -27.67 -16.68 -3.49
C GLN A 178 -27.12 -15.33 -3.02
N ALA A 179 -26.16 -14.75 -3.75
CA ALA A 179 -25.62 -13.41 -3.57
C ALA A 179 -26.24 -12.38 -4.53
N SER A 180 -26.29 -12.64 -5.85
CA SER A 180 -26.73 -11.63 -6.83
C SER A 180 -28.18 -11.18 -6.65
N ARG A 181 -29.05 -12.01 -6.07
CA ARG A 181 -30.43 -11.63 -5.69
C ARG A 181 -30.53 -10.48 -4.69
N TRP A 182 -29.45 -10.17 -3.96
CA TRP A 182 -29.38 -9.06 -3.00
C TRP A 182 -28.89 -7.74 -3.62
N LEU A 183 -28.62 -7.67 -4.93
CA LEU A 183 -28.27 -6.40 -5.56
C LEU A 183 -29.41 -5.35 -5.47
N PRO A 184 -30.70 -5.69 -5.69
CA PRO A 184 -31.82 -4.78 -5.39
C PRO A 184 -31.91 -4.40 -3.90
N PHE A 185 -31.48 -5.30 -3.00
CA PHE A 185 -31.38 -5.03 -1.56
C PHE A 185 -30.45 -3.84 -1.32
N LEU A 186 -29.19 -3.98 -1.74
CA LEU A 186 -28.15 -2.98 -1.55
C LEU A 186 -28.48 -1.65 -2.25
N LYS A 187 -29.06 -1.68 -3.45
CA LYS A 187 -29.49 -0.43 -4.12
C LYS A 187 -30.57 0.30 -3.32
N ALA A 188 -31.56 -0.41 -2.79
CA ALA A 188 -32.64 0.25 -2.05
C ALA A 188 -32.21 0.80 -0.67
N THR A 189 -31.04 0.38 -0.15
CA THR A 189 -30.51 0.85 1.15
C THR A 189 -29.52 2.00 1.02
N VAL A 190 -28.62 1.98 0.03
CA VAL A 190 -27.66 3.08 -0.15
C VAL A 190 -28.31 4.33 -0.76
N LEU A 191 -29.34 4.17 -1.62
CA LEU A 191 -30.00 5.26 -2.35
C LEU A 191 -31.04 6.02 -1.47
N THR A 192 -30.75 6.24 -0.20
CA THR A 192 -31.57 7.11 0.67
C THR A 192 -31.23 8.58 0.45
N SER A 193 -32.10 9.48 0.91
CA SER A 193 -31.92 10.94 0.80
C SER A 193 -32.35 11.64 2.10
N TYR A 194 -31.65 12.69 2.49
CA TYR A 194 -31.92 13.50 3.68
C TYR A 194 -31.14 14.82 3.62
N GLU A 195 -31.68 15.88 4.23
CA GLU A 195 -30.96 17.14 4.41
C GLU A 195 -29.91 16.99 5.52
N GLU A 196 -30.28 16.41 6.65
CA GLU A 196 -29.41 16.08 7.79
C GLU A 196 -29.87 14.78 8.46
N VAL A 197 -28.93 13.96 8.92
CA VAL A 197 -29.13 12.87 9.89
C VAL A 197 -28.04 13.00 10.95
N LYS A 198 -28.41 13.11 12.23
CA LYS A 198 -27.45 13.31 13.32
C LYS A 198 -27.77 12.55 14.60
N VAL A 199 -26.75 12.39 15.44
CA VAL A 199 -26.82 11.95 16.83
C VAL A 199 -25.84 12.79 17.65
N ASP A 200 -26.35 13.57 18.61
CA ASP A 200 -25.52 14.53 19.36
C ASP A 200 -24.53 13.82 20.29
N SER A 201 -24.92 12.70 20.91
CA SER A 201 -23.99 11.79 21.59
C SER A 201 -24.50 10.36 21.70
N THR A 202 -23.56 9.42 21.71
CA THR A 202 -23.75 7.98 21.90
C THR A 202 -22.75 7.46 22.93
N ALA A 203 -23.22 6.83 24.01
CA ALA A 203 -22.40 6.26 25.06
C ALA A 203 -22.72 4.77 25.26
N MET A 204 -21.78 3.90 24.95
CA MET A 204 -21.92 2.43 24.97
C MET A 204 -21.06 1.79 26.05
N THR A 205 -21.62 0.79 26.74
CA THR A 205 -20.91 -0.20 27.54
C THR A 205 -20.98 -1.56 26.84
N PHE A 206 -19.90 -2.32 26.83
CA PHE A 206 -19.88 -3.68 26.28
C PHE A 206 -19.14 -4.65 27.21
N GLU A 207 -19.63 -5.89 27.24
CA GLU A 207 -19.15 -6.97 28.09
C GLU A 207 -19.22 -8.29 27.32
N ALA A 208 -18.12 -9.02 27.26
CA ALA A 208 -18.01 -10.37 26.72
C ALA A 208 -17.44 -11.31 27.78
N TYR A 209 -18.08 -12.46 27.95
CA TYR A 209 -17.72 -13.50 28.91
C TYR A 209 -17.61 -14.85 28.19
N ALA A 210 -16.53 -15.57 28.45
CA ALA A 210 -16.41 -17.01 28.14
C ALA A 210 -16.80 -17.84 29.37
N ILE A 211 -17.15 -19.11 29.16
CA ILE A 211 -17.51 -20.06 30.22
C ILE A 211 -16.44 -21.15 30.31
N GLU A 212 -15.56 -21.05 31.30
CA GLU A 212 -14.49 -22.02 31.53
C GLU A 212 -14.79 -22.83 32.80
N ASP A 213 -14.74 -24.17 32.73
CA ASP A 213 -15.11 -25.09 33.83
C ASP A 213 -16.49 -24.79 34.49
N GLY A 214 -17.39 -24.12 33.76
CA GLY A 214 -18.70 -23.67 34.26
C GLY A 214 -18.67 -22.36 35.07
N GLN A 215 -17.63 -21.55 34.94
CA GLN A 215 -17.53 -20.19 35.50
C GLN A 215 -17.50 -19.14 34.37
N GLU A 216 -18.26 -18.05 34.50
CA GLU A 216 -18.13 -16.92 33.57
C GLU A 216 -16.84 -16.12 33.85
N THR A 217 -15.90 -16.15 32.91
CA THR A 217 -14.67 -15.35 32.92
C THR A 217 -14.82 -14.18 31.94
N PRO A 218 -14.60 -12.91 32.35
CA PRO A 218 -14.64 -11.79 31.43
C PRO A 218 -13.47 -11.87 30.45
N VAL A 219 -13.76 -11.80 29.14
CA VAL A 219 -12.73 -11.81 28.08
C VAL A 219 -12.51 -10.43 27.47
N VAL A 220 -13.57 -9.62 27.37
CA VAL A 220 -13.52 -8.20 27.00
C VAL A 220 -14.56 -7.43 27.81
N THR A 221 -14.19 -6.28 28.39
CA THR A 221 -15.15 -5.31 28.94
C THR A 221 -14.74 -3.89 28.55
N GLY A 222 -15.66 -2.93 28.58
CA GLY A 222 -15.28 -1.55 28.35
C GLY A 222 -16.41 -0.58 27.99
N THR A 223 -15.99 0.60 27.54
CA THR A 223 -16.84 1.74 27.21
C THR A 223 -16.40 2.40 25.91
N MET A 224 -17.36 2.90 25.13
CA MET A 224 -17.15 3.79 23.99
C MET A 224 -18.06 5.01 24.11
N GLN A 225 -17.55 6.20 23.79
CA GLN A 225 -18.34 7.42 23.61
C GLN A 225 -18.06 8.00 22.23
N MET A 226 -19.10 8.41 21.52
CA MET A 226 -19.06 9.09 20.23
C MET A 226 -19.93 10.35 20.31
N ASP A 227 -19.36 11.51 20.01
CA ASP A 227 -20.02 12.81 20.10
C ASP A 227 -20.11 13.48 18.71
N GLY A 228 -21.23 14.15 18.43
CA GLY A 228 -21.42 14.97 17.23
C GLY A 228 -21.37 14.20 15.91
N TYR A 229 -22.10 13.08 15.81
CA TYR A 229 -22.27 12.37 14.53
C TYR A 229 -23.26 13.13 13.64
N VAL A 230 -22.87 13.42 12.39
CA VAL A 230 -23.69 14.09 11.37
C VAL A 230 -23.41 13.51 9.98
N MET A 231 -24.44 13.22 9.20
CA MET A 231 -24.42 13.11 7.75
C MET A 231 -25.35 14.19 7.16
N ALA A 232 -24.98 14.83 6.05
CA ALA A 232 -25.77 15.92 5.47
C ALA A 232 -25.69 15.97 3.93
N ASP A 233 -26.67 16.67 3.34
CA ASP A 233 -26.83 16.86 1.88
C ASP A 233 -26.83 15.52 1.11
N ALA A 234 -27.59 14.53 1.59
CA ALA A 234 -27.71 13.23 0.94
C ALA A 234 -28.85 13.16 -0.06
N LYS A 235 -28.55 12.67 -1.26
CA LYS A 235 -29.51 12.52 -2.34
C LYS A 235 -29.11 11.38 -3.28
N ASP A 236 -30.06 10.48 -3.55
CA ASP A 236 -29.90 9.39 -4.53
C ASP A 236 -28.59 8.57 -4.34
N GLY A 237 -28.13 8.42 -3.09
CA GLY A 237 -26.88 7.71 -2.74
C GLY A 237 -25.59 8.53 -2.76
N PHE A 238 -25.63 9.78 -3.24
CA PHE A 238 -24.55 10.75 -3.00
C PHE A 238 -24.77 11.43 -1.64
N ILE A 239 -23.74 11.60 -0.83
CA ILE A 239 -23.77 12.27 0.49
C ILE A 239 -22.78 13.44 0.44
N GLY A 240 -23.27 14.66 0.65
CA GLY A 240 -22.43 15.86 0.62
C GLY A 240 -21.34 15.86 1.69
N SER A 241 -21.70 15.57 2.95
CA SER A 241 -20.73 15.47 4.04
C SER A 241 -21.09 14.43 5.11
N TYR A 242 -20.06 13.92 5.78
CA TYR A 242 -20.12 13.08 6.98
C TYR A 242 -19.14 13.65 8.01
N SER A 243 -19.50 13.71 9.29
CA SER A 243 -18.53 13.97 10.35
C SER A 243 -18.89 13.34 11.70
N ILE A 244 -17.87 13.16 12.53
CA ILE A 244 -17.95 12.86 13.97
C ILE A 244 -17.03 13.86 14.68
N ASP A 245 -17.48 14.55 15.72
CA ASP A 245 -16.65 15.52 16.47
C ASP A 245 -15.64 14.84 17.41
N LYS A 246 -16.00 13.73 18.05
CA LYS A 246 -15.07 12.92 18.84
C LYS A 246 -15.46 11.45 18.96
N VAL A 247 -14.49 10.56 19.03
CA VAL A 247 -14.64 9.20 19.59
C VAL A 247 -13.66 8.99 20.74
N THR A 248 -14.10 8.32 21.81
CA THR A 248 -13.21 7.77 22.84
C THR A 248 -13.62 6.34 23.18
N GLN A 249 -12.63 5.50 23.51
CA GLN A 249 -12.81 4.10 23.81
C GLN A 249 -11.88 3.70 24.96
N ASN A 250 -12.37 2.87 25.87
CA ASN A 250 -11.59 2.22 26.92
C ASN A 250 -11.97 0.74 26.94
N LEU A 251 -10.99 -0.12 26.67
CA LEU A 251 -11.10 -1.58 26.65
C LEU A 251 -10.29 -2.18 27.79
N GLN A 252 -10.81 -3.24 28.36
CA GLN A 252 -10.05 -4.24 29.09
C GLN A 252 -10.19 -5.57 28.34
N THR A 253 -9.07 -6.22 28.03
CA THR A 253 -9.02 -7.50 27.31
C THR A 253 -8.20 -8.51 28.10
N LEU A 254 -8.65 -9.76 28.13
CA LEU A 254 -7.93 -10.84 28.80
C LEU A 254 -6.63 -11.20 28.06
N GLU A 255 -5.49 -11.16 28.74
CA GLU A 255 -4.18 -11.51 28.17
C GLU A 255 -3.99 -13.06 28.13
N PRO A 256 -3.70 -13.65 26.95
CA PRO A 256 -3.56 -15.10 26.81
C PRO A 256 -2.27 -15.69 27.42
N GLY A 257 -2.30 -15.94 28.72
CA GLY A 257 -1.28 -16.74 29.41
C GLY A 257 -1.05 -16.36 30.87
N SER A 258 -1.24 -15.10 31.22
CA SER A 258 -1.19 -14.61 32.61
C SER A 258 -2.57 -14.56 33.28
N GLY A 259 -3.66 -14.53 32.51
CA GLY A 259 -5.03 -14.44 33.03
C GLY A 259 -5.38 -13.07 33.63
N ASN A 260 -4.61 -12.03 33.31
CA ASN A 260 -4.89 -10.65 33.73
C ASN A 260 -5.64 -9.91 32.62
N MET A 261 -6.46 -8.93 33.00
CA MET A 261 -7.01 -7.96 32.05
C MET A 261 -5.96 -6.87 31.79
N VAL A 262 -5.60 -6.62 30.52
CA VAL A 262 -4.77 -5.50 30.09
C VAL A 262 -5.64 -4.36 29.55
N ASN A 263 -5.21 -3.11 29.77
CA ASN A 263 -5.99 -1.93 29.42
C ASN A 263 -5.58 -1.36 28.05
N GLN A 264 -6.55 -0.89 27.27
CA GLN A 264 -6.33 -0.11 26.05
C GLN A 264 -7.26 1.10 26.03
N THR A 265 -6.72 2.30 25.87
CA THR A 265 -7.52 3.52 25.65
C THR A 265 -7.20 4.13 24.30
N THR A 266 -8.23 4.50 23.55
CA THR A 266 -8.13 5.17 22.26
C THR A 266 -8.98 6.44 22.26
N SER A 267 -8.48 7.53 21.70
CA SER A 267 -9.20 8.77 21.42
C SER A 267 -8.97 9.14 19.96
N GLN A 268 -10.00 9.66 19.30
CA GLN A 268 -9.95 10.31 18.00
C GLN A 268 -10.69 11.64 18.15
N GLY A 269 -10.09 12.74 17.71
CA GLY A 269 -10.77 14.03 17.54
C GLY A 269 -11.74 14.02 16.36
N LYS A 270 -11.86 15.16 15.67
CA LYS A 270 -12.83 15.29 14.58
C LYS A 270 -12.43 14.45 13.37
N THR A 271 -13.39 13.70 12.85
CA THR A 271 -13.31 12.97 11.57
C THR A 271 -14.32 13.58 10.60
N ILE A 272 -13.95 13.76 9.33
CA ILE A 272 -14.79 14.31 8.26
C ILE A 272 -14.55 13.53 6.97
N TYR A 273 -15.61 13.26 6.21
CA TYR A 273 -15.55 12.85 4.80
C TYR A 273 -16.49 13.72 3.96
N GLU A 274 -16.08 14.06 2.75
CA GLU A 274 -16.79 14.99 1.86
C GLU A 274 -17.02 14.36 0.48
N ASN A 275 -18.21 14.57 -0.10
CA ASN A 275 -18.62 14.10 -1.42
C ASN A 275 -18.48 12.57 -1.58
N ILE A 276 -19.30 11.80 -0.85
CA ILE A 276 -19.31 10.34 -0.89
C ILE A 276 -20.37 9.88 -1.91
N ASP A 277 -19.97 9.12 -2.94
CA ASP A 277 -20.89 8.43 -3.85
C ASP A 277 -21.00 6.95 -3.46
N ALA A 278 -22.04 6.62 -2.68
CA ALA A 278 -22.32 5.24 -2.28
C ALA A 278 -22.97 4.41 -3.42
N ALA A 279 -23.50 5.05 -4.47
CA ALA A 279 -24.04 4.37 -5.64
C ALA A 279 -22.90 3.79 -6.50
N ALA A 280 -21.80 4.54 -6.66
CA ALA A 280 -20.59 4.09 -7.36
C ALA A 280 -20.00 2.78 -6.79
N PHE A 281 -20.12 2.56 -5.47
CA PHE A 281 -19.73 1.30 -4.84
C PHE A 281 -20.64 0.13 -5.25
N VAL A 282 -21.96 0.33 -5.35
CA VAL A 282 -22.89 -0.73 -5.74
C VAL A 282 -22.83 -1.01 -7.25
N ASP A 283 -22.64 0.03 -8.05
CA ASP A 283 -22.51 -0.07 -9.51
C ASP A 283 -21.21 -0.79 -9.94
N LEU A 284 -20.18 -0.85 -9.10
CA LEU A 284 -19.03 -1.74 -9.27
C LEU A 284 -19.43 -3.23 -9.35
N PHE A 285 -20.44 -3.65 -8.57
CA PHE A 285 -20.90 -5.04 -8.52
C PHE A 285 -22.05 -5.35 -9.50
N ASP A 286 -22.79 -4.34 -9.95
CA ASP A 286 -23.96 -4.51 -10.84
C ASP A 286 -23.58 -4.98 -12.27
N PRO A 287 -24.03 -6.14 -12.76
CA PRO A 287 -23.76 -6.59 -14.13
C PRO A 287 -24.51 -5.80 -15.22
N ASP A 288 -25.57 -5.05 -14.88
CA ASP A 288 -26.31 -4.21 -15.83
C ASP A 288 -25.62 -2.83 -16.06
N VAL A 289 -24.63 -2.46 -15.23
CA VAL A 289 -23.83 -1.23 -15.38
C VAL A 289 -22.74 -1.44 -16.45
N PRO A 290 -22.69 -0.60 -17.51
CA PRO A 290 -21.76 -0.80 -18.61
C PRO A 290 -20.31 -0.51 -18.21
N VAL A 291 -19.40 -1.38 -18.65
CA VAL A 291 -17.95 -1.18 -18.55
C VAL A 291 -17.52 -0.09 -19.53
N THR A 292 -17.38 1.15 -19.08
CA THR A 292 -16.82 2.25 -19.89
C THR A 292 -15.30 2.35 -19.78
N GLY A 293 -14.76 2.01 -18.61
CA GLY A 293 -13.35 2.24 -18.25
C GLY A 293 -13.07 3.63 -17.69
N ASP A 294 -14.11 4.45 -17.46
CA ASP A 294 -13.97 5.74 -16.79
C ASP A 294 -13.71 5.57 -15.28
N GLU A 295 -13.03 6.55 -14.70
CA GLU A 295 -12.75 6.65 -13.27
C GLU A 295 -13.81 7.54 -12.59
N ILE A 296 -14.45 7.02 -11.55
CA ILE A 296 -15.55 7.67 -10.81
C ILE A 296 -15.07 7.97 -9.38
N VAL A 297 -15.26 9.19 -8.89
CA VAL A 297 -14.93 9.55 -7.51
C VAL A 297 -15.97 8.95 -6.57
N MET A 298 -15.54 8.06 -5.67
CA MET A 298 -16.37 7.43 -4.63
C MET A 298 -16.34 8.23 -3.32
N ILE A 299 -15.22 8.88 -3.00
CA ILE A 299 -15.08 9.81 -1.87
C ILE A 299 -14.20 10.97 -2.35
N GLY A 300 -14.69 12.20 -2.27
CA GLY A 300 -13.95 13.39 -2.70
C GLY A 300 -12.79 13.76 -1.78
N SER A 301 -12.97 13.64 -0.45
CA SER A 301 -11.89 13.71 0.52
C SER A 301 -12.26 13.09 1.88
N GLY A 302 -11.24 12.82 2.69
CA GLY A 302 -11.37 12.42 4.08
C GLY A 302 -10.32 13.07 4.97
N SER A 303 -10.63 13.27 6.26
CA SER A 303 -9.67 13.72 7.26
C SER A 303 -10.04 13.26 8.68
N ALA A 304 -9.03 13.07 9.52
CA ALA A 304 -9.18 12.81 10.95
C ALA A 304 -8.03 13.49 11.72
N VAL A 305 -8.31 14.03 12.91
CA VAL A 305 -7.31 14.72 13.76
C VAL A 305 -7.30 14.20 15.19
N ASP A 306 -6.22 14.48 15.93
CA ASP A 306 -6.05 14.18 17.36
C ASP A 306 -6.32 12.69 17.69
N TYR A 307 -5.59 11.77 17.04
CA TYR A 307 -5.62 10.35 17.40
C TYR A 307 -4.59 10.08 18.50
N GLU A 308 -5.04 9.51 19.62
CA GLU A 308 -4.22 9.04 20.73
C GLU A 308 -4.58 7.58 21.03
N ASN A 309 -3.59 6.69 21.14
CA ASN A 309 -3.76 5.33 21.61
C ASN A 309 -2.73 5.02 22.70
N THR A 310 -3.17 4.25 23.70
CA THR A 310 -2.34 3.73 24.79
C THR A 310 -2.74 2.27 25.01
N GLN A 311 -1.79 1.37 24.88
CA GLN A 311 -1.97 -0.08 24.93
C GLN A 311 -1.05 -0.67 26.01
N GLU A 312 -1.63 -1.27 27.05
CA GLU A 312 -0.89 -2.15 27.96
C GLU A 312 -0.68 -3.50 27.26
N ILE A 313 0.58 -3.91 27.09
CA ILE A 313 0.96 -5.18 26.46
C ILE A 313 1.16 -6.27 27.52
N LEU A 314 1.82 -5.89 28.61
CA LEU A 314 1.97 -6.66 29.85
C LEU A 314 1.81 -5.68 31.02
N PRO A 315 1.48 -6.15 32.24
CA PRO A 315 1.30 -5.27 33.40
C PRO A 315 2.46 -4.29 33.62
N GLY A 316 2.20 -2.99 33.42
CA GLY A 316 3.21 -1.92 33.50
C GLY A 316 4.10 -1.71 32.27
N MET A 317 3.94 -2.48 31.19
CA MET A 317 4.56 -2.23 29.87
C MET A 317 3.52 -1.62 28.93
N THR A 318 3.60 -0.30 28.75
CA THR A 318 2.62 0.49 28.00
C THR A 318 3.23 1.05 26.71
N LEU A 319 2.68 0.67 25.57
CA LEU A 319 2.90 1.31 24.27
C LEU A 319 1.99 2.54 24.14
N LYS A 320 2.48 3.63 23.56
CA LYS A 320 1.65 4.79 23.21
C LYS A 320 1.93 5.23 21.78
N MET A 321 0.87 5.59 21.07
CA MET A 321 0.92 6.09 19.71
C MET A 321 0.04 7.33 19.61
N ASN A 322 0.56 8.41 19.03
CA ASN A 322 -0.18 9.63 18.76
C ASN A 322 -0.03 9.98 17.27
N VAL A 323 -1.06 10.57 16.67
CA VAL A 323 -1.07 11.09 15.30
C VAL A 323 -1.81 12.42 15.28
N GLU A 324 -1.13 13.51 14.92
CA GLU A 324 -1.77 14.84 14.82
C GLU A 324 -2.90 14.86 13.78
N SER A 325 -2.66 14.29 12.59
CA SER A 325 -3.68 14.21 11.55
C SER A 325 -3.46 13.09 10.53
N ALA A 326 -4.56 12.63 9.92
CA ALA A 326 -4.56 11.85 8.69
C ALA A 326 -5.51 12.51 7.67
N THR A 327 -5.17 12.46 6.38
CA THR A 327 -5.97 13.02 5.30
C THR A 327 -5.96 12.11 4.08
N MET A 328 -7.05 12.11 3.31
CA MET A 328 -7.21 11.40 2.04
C MET A 328 -7.80 12.38 1.01
N GLY A 329 -7.27 12.35 -0.21
CA GLY A 329 -7.86 13.01 -1.38
C GLY A 329 -8.98 12.18 -1.98
N GLU A 330 -9.07 12.21 -3.32
CA GLU A 330 -10.08 11.45 -4.05
C GLU A 330 -9.78 9.95 -3.96
N MET A 331 -10.73 9.19 -3.42
CA MET A 331 -10.80 7.74 -3.59
C MET A 331 -11.74 7.43 -4.75
N THR A 332 -11.29 6.64 -5.70
CA THR A 332 -11.94 6.42 -6.99
C THR A 332 -12.24 4.96 -7.26
N VAL A 333 -13.17 4.71 -8.18
CA VAL A 333 -13.54 3.39 -8.67
C VAL A 333 -13.65 3.36 -10.20
N THR A 334 -13.13 2.31 -10.80
CA THR A 334 -13.23 2.02 -12.24
C THR A 334 -13.95 0.69 -12.43
N LYS A 335 -15.10 0.69 -13.10
CA LYS A 335 -15.82 -0.54 -13.46
C LYS A 335 -14.94 -1.42 -14.36
N ARG A 336 -14.73 -2.68 -13.96
CA ARG A 336 -13.96 -3.67 -14.73
C ARG A 336 -14.86 -4.70 -15.42
N ASP A 337 -14.35 -5.32 -16.48
CA ASP A 337 -14.99 -6.42 -17.20
C ASP A 337 -14.89 -7.73 -16.40
N HIS A 338 -15.64 -7.79 -15.30
CA HIS A 338 -15.68 -8.93 -14.38
C HIS A 338 -16.99 -8.98 -13.58
N ASP A 339 -17.65 -10.14 -13.60
CA ASP A 339 -18.88 -10.40 -12.83
C ASP A 339 -18.53 -11.01 -11.46
N PHE A 340 -18.33 -10.13 -10.47
CA PHE A 340 -18.06 -10.52 -9.09
C PHE A 340 -19.25 -11.27 -8.44
N LEU A 341 -20.48 -10.90 -8.77
CA LEU A 341 -21.67 -11.50 -8.15
C LEU A 341 -21.87 -12.95 -8.60
N ALA A 342 -21.58 -13.28 -9.87
CA ALA A 342 -21.57 -14.66 -10.35
C ALA A 342 -20.44 -15.52 -9.72
N VAL A 343 -19.36 -14.93 -9.23
CA VAL A 343 -18.32 -15.65 -8.45
C VAL A 343 -18.87 -16.02 -7.08
N PHE A 344 -19.50 -15.07 -6.38
CA PHE A 344 -20.14 -15.33 -5.08
C PHE A 344 -21.31 -16.34 -5.20
N ASP A 345 -22.11 -16.26 -6.27
CA ASP A 345 -23.18 -17.24 -6.53
C ASP A 345 -22.66 -18.65 -6.77
N GLU A 346 -21.54 -18.83 -7.48
CA GLU A 346 -20.91 -20.14 -7.66
C GLU A 346 -20.39 -20.73 -6.35
N LEU A 347 -19.68 -19.93 -5.54
CA LEU A 347 -19.18 -20.31 -4.22
C LEU A 347 -20.32 -20.77 -3.29
N LEU A 348 -21.43 -20.04 -3.26
CA LEU A 348 -22.59 -20.34 -2.42
C LEU A 348 -23.44 -21.51 -2.94
N ASP A 349 -23.50 -21.76 -4.26
CA ASP A 349 -24.09 -22.98 -4.84
C ASP A 349 -23.15 -24.21 -4.73
N THR A 350 -22.15 -24.16 -3.86
CA THR A 350 -21.15 -25.22 -3.61
C THR A 350 -20.37 -25.68 -4.85
N LYS A 351 -20.29 -24.82 -5.88
CA LYS A 351 -19.38 -25.03 -7.01
C LYS A 351 -18.06 -24.38 -6.68
N GLU A 352 -17.03 -25.19 -6.47
CA GLU A 352 -15.65 -24.71 -6.40
C GLU A 352 -15.30 -24.01 -7.73
N PRO A 353 -15.11 -22.68 -7.76
CA PRO A 353 -14.72 -21.97 -8.98
C PRO A 353 -13.29 -22.39 -9.35
N SER A 354 -12.90 -22.28 -10.62
CA SER A 354 -11.50 -22.54 -10.96
C SER A 354 -10.60 -21.57 -10.19
N PRO A 355 -9.42 -22.00 -9.67
CA PRO A 355 -8.53 -21.09 -8.96
C PRO A 355 -8.11 -19.90 -9.82
N GLU A 356 -8.06 -20.07 -11.14
CA GLU A 356 -7.87 -19.00 -12.13
C GLU A 356 -8.96 -17.92 -12.05
N LYS A 357 -10.24 -18.32 -11.87
CA LYS A 357 -11.37 -17.39 -11.70
C LYS A 357 -11.25 -16.66 -10.36
N ILE A 358 -10.89 -17.36 -9.28
CA ILE A 358 -10.68 -16.75 -7.94
C ILE A 358 -9.55 -15.72 -7.99
N ILE A 359 -8.38 -16.10 -8.50
CA ILE A 359 -7.21 -15.22 -8.67
C ILE A 359 -7.58 -14.01 -9.55
N THR A 360 -8.26 -14.26 -10.68
CA THR A 360 -8.76 -13.19 -11.57
C THR A 360 -9.70 -12.23 -10.83
N SER A 361 -10.57 -12.74 -9.96
CA SER A 361 -11.53 -11.93 -9.20
C SER A 361 -10.81 -10.99 -8.24
N VAL A 362 -9.86 -11.50 -7.45
CA VAL A 362 -9.07 -10.69 -6.50
C VAL A 362 -8.26 -9.62 -7.22
N PHE A 363 -7.58 -9.97 -8.32
CA PHE A 363 -6.84 -9.00 -9.12
C PHE A 363 -7.74 -7.94 -9.78
N GLN A 364 -8.91 -8.31 -10.30
CA GLN A 364 -9.84 -7.32 -10.86
C GLN A 364 -10.44 -6.42 -9.77
N LEU A 365 -10.76 -6.95 -8.59
CA LEU A 365 -11.27 -6.15 -7.48
C LEU A 365 -10.23 -5.12 -7.00
N TYR A 366 -8.97 -5.53 -6.81
CA TYR A 366 -7.88 -4.61 -6.47
C TYR A 366 -7.69 -3.54 -7.55
N ARG A 367 -7.68 -3.93 -8.83
CA ARG A 367 -7.61 -3.00 -9.97
C ARG A 367 -8.85 -2.13 -10.13
N SER A 368 -9.94 -2.33 -9.38
CA SER A 368 -11.11 -1.47 -9.47
C SER A 368 -10.97 -0.16 -8.69
N PHE A 369 -9.99 -0.01 -7.79
CA PHE A 369 -9.87 1.16 -6.92
C PHE A 369 -8.65 2.05 -7.25
N GLY A 370 -8.78 3.34 -6.95
CA GLY A 370 -7.69 4.32 -6.96
C GLY A 370 -7.73 5.24 -5.74
N ILE A 371 -6.58 5.81 -5.37
CA ILE A 371 -6.42 6.86 -4.35
C ILE A 371 -5.44 7.91 -4.89
N SER A 372 -5.87 9.18 -4.95
CA SER A 372 -5.05 10.27 -5.49
C SER A 372 -3.90 10.68 -4.56
N ASP A 373 -4.20 10.80 -3.26
CA ASP A 373 -3.29 11.26 -2.19
C ASP A 373 -3.82 10.71 -0.86
N ALA A 374 -2.94 10.22 0.00
CA ALA A 374 -3.26 9.94 1.40
C ALA A 374 -2.02 10.20 2.28
N ARG A 375 -2.23 10.81 3.46
CA ARG A 375 -1.18 11.30 4.36
C ARG A 375 -1.50 11.02 5.81
N VAL A 376 -0.46 10.81 6.60
CA VAL A 376 -0.50 10.65 8.06
C VAL A 376 0.65 11.48 8.62
N SER A 377 0.34 12.57 9.32
CA SER A 377 1.32 13.58 9.75
C SER A 377 1.33 13.73 11.27
N GLY A 378 2.52 14.02 11.82
CA GLY A 378 2.74 14.19 13.26
C GLY A 378 2.59 12.88 14.04
N VAL A 379 3.26 11.80 13.59
CA VAL A 379 3.22 10.50 14.27
C VAL A 379 4.29 10.43 15.35
N SER A 380 3.92 10.02 16.56
CA SER A 380 4.83 9.83 17.70
C SER A 380 4.53 8.51 18.41
N LEU A 381 5.55 7.67 18.58
CA LEU A 381 5.47 6.33 19.14
C LEU A 381 6.43 6.18 20.33
N ASN A 382 5.89 5.96 21.53
CA ASN A 382 6.65 5.65 22.74
C ASN A 382 6.59 4.13 22.98
N VAL A 383 7.73 3.44 22.79
CA VAL A 383 7.84 1.98 22.83
C VAL A 383 8.42 1.54 24.18
N PRO A 384 7.72 0.68 24.96
CA PRO A 384 8.21 0.25 26.27
C PRO A 384 9.42 -0.68 26.15
N SER A 385 10.39 -0.50 27.03
CA SER A 385 11.64 -1.24 27.09
C SER A 385 11.84 -1.82 28.50
N PRO A 386 12.33 -3.07 28.66
CA PRO A 386 12.71 -3.60 29.97
C PRO A 386 13.92 -2.89 30.58
N ASP A 387 14.78 -2.31 29.74
CA ASP A 387 16.12 -1.82 30.12
C ASP A 387 16.19 -0.29 30.28
N THR A 388 15.14 0.46 29.91
CA THR A 388 15.05 1.92 30.07
C THR A 388 13.75 2.38 30.73
N ASP A 389 13.86 3.15 31.82
CA ASP A 389 12.72 3.78 32.51
C ASP A 389 11.95 4.70 31.54
N GLY A 390 10.76 4.25 31.10
CA GLY A 390 9.90 5.00 30.18
C GLY A 390 10.02 4.62 28.69
N GLY A 391 10.84 3.63 28.33
CA GLY A 391 10.95 3.14 26.96
C GLY A 391 11.92 3.92 26.07
N PHE A 392 11.56 4.09 24.81
CA PHE A 392 12.22 4.96 23.83
C PHE A 392 11.19 5.56 22.85
N ASP A 393 11.48 6.75 22.32
CA ASP A 393 10.58 7.49 21.43
C ASP A 393 11.04 7.43 19.96
N VAL A 394 10.09 7.22 19.06
CA VAL A 394 10.27 7.30 17.60
C VAL A 394 9.23 8.26 17.04
N ASN A 395 9.69 9.33 16.38
CA ASN A 395 8.83 10.34 15.77
C ASN A 395 8.94 10.26 14.25
N ILE A 396 7.83 10.47 13.54
CA ILE A 396 7.76 10.52 12.08
C ILE A 396 6.91 11.73 11.70
N LYS A 397 7.52 12.72 11.05
CA LYS A 397 6.83 13.96 10.68
C LYS A 397 5.68 13.71 9.71
N GLU A 398 5.87 12.89 8.67
CA GLU A 398 4.82 12.54 7.71
C GLU A 398 5.10 11.19 7.04
N MET A 399 4.04 10.42 6.78
CA MET A 399 4.01 9.31 5.84
C MET A 399 2.93 9.62 4.80
N ALA A 400 3.20 9.37 3.53
CA ALA A 400 2.26 9.68 2.45
C ALA A 400 2.32 8.66 1.31
N MET A 401 1.23 8.55 0.56
CA MET A 401 1.16 7.86 -0.73
C MET A 401 0.38 8.70 -1.75
N THR A 402 0.75 8.63 -3.02
CA THR A 402 0.09 9.37 -4.12
C THR A 402 -0.09 8.50 -5.35
N ASN A 403 -1.19 8.75 -6.08
CA ASN A 403 -1.53 8.10 -7.35
C ASN A 403 -1.40 6.56 -7.30
N VAL A 404 -2.08 5.93 -6.34
CA VAL A 404 -2.15 4.48 -6.19
C VAL A 404 -3.36 3.99 -6.96
N ASN A 405 -3.18 3.22 -8.05
CA ASN A 405 -4.31 2.72 -8.86
C ASN A 405 -3.95 1.41 -9.60
N SER A 406 -4.74 1.03 -10.61
CA SER A 406 -4.51 -0.21 -11.38
C SER A 406 -3.26 -0.23 -12.25
N ASP A 407 -2.67 0.93 -12.51
CA ASP A 407 -1.64 1.12 -13.52
C ASP A 407 -0.29 1.46 -12.87
N GLY A 408 -0.29 1.91 -11.62
CA GLY A 408 0.92 2.08 -10.84
C GLY A 408 0.75 2.64 -9.43
N ILE A 409 1.88 3.04 -8.86
CA ILE A 409 2.00 3.87 -7.66
C ILE A 409 2.93 5.03 -7.98
N GLY A 410 2.42 6.26 -7.86
CA GLY A 410 3.20 7.48 -8.12
C GLY A 410 4.34 7.67 -7.12
N GLU A 411 4.01 7.72 -5.83
CA GLU A 411 5.00 7.82 -4.74
C GLU A 411 4.43 7.25 -3.43
N MET A 412 5.27 6.59 -2.64
CA MET A 412 5.08 6.32 -1.22
C MET A 412 6.30 6.85 -0.48
N MET A 413 6.11 7.80 0.43
CA MET A 413 7.20 8.50 1.11
C MET A 413 7.06 8.51 2.64
N ILE A 414 8.19 8.65 3.31
CA ILE A 414 8.33 8.91 4.74
C ILE A 414 9.25 10.13 4.94
N VAL A 415 8.86 11.03 5.85
CA VAL A 415 9.49 12.34 6.04
C VAL A 415 9.80 12.52 7.52
N GLY A 416 11.03 12.96 7.83
CA GLY A 416 11.45 13.34 9.17
C GLY A 416 11.25 12.24 10.20
N VAL A 417 11.95 11.10 10.05
CA VAL A 417 12.09 10.11 11.11
C VAL A 417 13.15 10.59 12.08
N ASP A 418 12.84 10.61 13.38
CA ASP A 418 13.76 10.99 14.44
C ASP A 418 13.62 10.03 15.64
N ALA A 419 14.67 9.26 15.90
CA ALA A 419 14.80 8.33 17.01
C ALA A 419 16.19 8.56 17.68
N PRO A 420 16.30 9.60 18.53
CA PRO A 420 17.59 10.10 19.02
C PRO A 420 18.22 9.25 20.14
N GLU A 421 17.42 8.46 20.86
CA GLU A 421 17.86 7.63 21.98
C GLU A 421 17.22 6.23 21.88
N LEU A 422 17.86 5.33 21.13
CA LEU A 422 17.47 3.92 21.01
C LEU A 422 18.25 3.04 22.02
N PRO A 423 17.83 1.78 22.24
CA PRO A 423 18.57 0.83 23.07
C PRO A 423 20.06 0.75 22.74
N GLU A 424 20.85 0.41 23.76
CA GLU A 424 22.33 0.37 23.75
C GLU A 424 23.02 1.72 23.44
N GLY A 425 22.28 2.80 23.18
CA GLY A 425 22.81 4.12 22.83
C GLY A 425 22.90 4.37 21.32
N ALA A 426 22.19 3.60 20.51
CA ALA A 426 22.04 3.86 19.09
C ALA A 426 21.13 5.07 18.80
N SER A 427 21.21 5.61 17.59
CA SER A 427 20.27 6.63 17.10
C SER A 427 20.10 6.58 15.58
N VAL A 428 18.92 6.96 15.13
CA VAL A 428 18.54 7.00 13.70
C VAL A 428 17.80 8.30 13.42
N LYS A 429 18.21 8.97 12.34
CA LYS A 429 17.48 10.09 11.74
C LYS A 429 17.39 9.91 10.23
N LEU A 430 16.27 10.33 9.63
CA LEU A 430 16.06 10.36 8.19
C LEU A 430 15.26 11.63 7.84
N ASP A 431 15.83 12.52 7.03
CA ASP A 431 15.10 13.73 6.60
C ASP A 431 13.93 13.39 5.66
N TRP A 432 14.15 12.50 4.69
CA TRP A 432 13.11 12.02 3.76
C TRP A 432 13.55 10.74 3.02
N ALA A 433 12.63 9.84 2.71
CA ALA A 433 12.83 8.79 1.71
C ALA A 433 11.52 8.45 0.99
N ALA A 434 11.62 7.97 -0.25
CA ALA A 434 10.47 7.53 -1.04
C ALA A 434 10.79 6.32 -1.92
N ILE A 435 9.74 5.57 -2.27
CA ILE A 435 9.69 4.64 -3.41
C ILE A 435 8.54 5.07 -4.31
N GLY A 436 8.74 5.10 -5.62
CA GLY A 436 7.82 5.76 -6.55
C GLY A 436 8.13 5.46 -8.01
N ASP A 437 7.51 6.21 -8.92
CA ASP A 437 7.57 5.96 -10.37
C ASP A 437 7.29 4.47 -10.70
N ILE A 438 6.36 3.80 -10.00
CA ILE A 438 6.12 2.36 -10.12
C ILE A 438 5.00 2.10 -11.14
N GLU A 439 5.34 1.91 -12.41
CA GLU A 439 4.36 1.52 -13.44
C GLU A 439 4.21 -0.01 -13.46
N PHE A 440 2.99 -0.54 -13.31
CA PHE A 440 2.75 -1.98 -13.17
C PHE A 440 2.84 -2.74 -14.51
N ALA A 441 2.99 -4.07 -14.40
CA ALA A 441 2.95 -4.97 -15.54
C ALA A 441 1.54 -5.03 -16.19
N GLU A 442 1.52 -5.14 -17.52
CA GLU A 442 0.29 -5.19 -18.31
C GLU A 442 -0.59 -6.40 -17.95
N TYR A 443 -1.88 -6.17 -17.70
CA TYR A 443 -2.80 -7.20 -17.24
C TYR A 443 -2.97 -8.36 -18.24
N THR A 444 -2.96 -8.09 -19.54
CA THR A 444 -3.21 -9.12 -20.57
C THR A 444 -2.06 -10.15 -20.65
N PRO A 445 -0.77 -9.76 -20.75
CA PRO A 445 0.36 -10.67 -20.56
C PRO A 445 0.36 -11.38 -19.19
N MET A 446 0.11 -10.64 -18.10
CA MET A 446 0.08 -11.18 -16.74
C MET A 446 -0.94 -12.32 -16.61
N LYS A 447 -2.17 -12.12 -17.09
CA LYS A 447 -3.23 -13.13 -17.09
C LYS A 447 -2.83 -14.38 -17.86
N ALA A 448 -2.26 -14.22 -19.06
CA ALA A 448 -1.82 -15.36 -19.87
C ALA A 448 -0.69 -16.17 -19.18
N MET A 449 0.20 -15.49 -18.43
CA MET A 449 1.24 -16.16 -17.64
C MET A 449 0.66 -16.89 -16.42
N ILE A 450 -0.34 -16.32 -15.74
CA ILE A 450 -1.06 -17.01 -14.66
C ILE A 450 -1.68 -18.32 -15.17
N SER A 451 -2.42 -18.28 -16.29
CA SER A 451 -3.00 -19.50 -16.90
C SER A 451 -1.92 -20.53 -17.28
N THR A 452 -0.74 -20.07 -17.71
CA THR A 452 0.40 -20.92 -18.09
C THR A 452 1.02 -21.61 -16.87
N LEU A 453 1.36 -20.85 -15.83
CA LEU A 453 1.94 -21.38 -14.58
C LEU A 453 0.96 -22.27 -13.80
N MET A 454 -0.35 -22.06 -13.95
CA MET A 454 -1.36 -22.98 -13.42
C MET A 454 -1.43 -24.31 -14.18
N ALA A 455 -1.16 -24.31 -15.49
CA ALA A 455 -1.16 -25.52 -16.30
C ALA A 455 0.15 -26.33 -16.18
N ASP A 456 1.28 -25.63 -16.01
CA ASP A 456 2.59 -26.21 -15.72
C ASP A 456 3.37 -25.33 -14.71
N PRO A 457 3.32 -25.65 -13.41
CA PRO A 457 4.08 -24.93 -12.39
C PRO A 457 5.60 -24.98 -12.60
N SER A 458 6.13 -25.98 -13.31
CA SER A 458 7.57 -26.09 -13.62
C SER A 458 8.00 -25.19 -14.77
N TYR A 459 7.05 -24.63 -15.53
CA TYR A 459 7.36 -23.67 -16.61
C TYR A 459 8.14 -22.46 -16.09
N GLY A 460 7.85 -21.97 -14.88
CA GLY A 460 8.53 -20.81 -14.30
C GLY A 460 10.00 -21.05 -13.93
N GLU A 461 10.34 -22.26 -13.47
CA GLU A 461 11.73 -22.65 -13.19
C GLU A 461 12.57 -22.72 -14.47
N ASN A 462 11.94 -23.08 -15.60
CA ASN A 462 12.60 -23.25 -16.89
C ASN A 462 12.61 -21.97 -17.76
N ASN A 463 11.71 -21.02 -17.51
CA ASN A 463 11.52 -19.80 -18.32
C ASN A 463 11.45 -18.52 -17.46
N PRO A 464 12.41 -18.27 -16.55
CA PRO A 464 12.33 -17.18 -15.56
C PRO A 464 12.24 -15.78 -16.22
N LEU A 465 12.83 -15.59 -17.39
CA LEU A 465 12.76 -14.32 -18.14
C LEU A 465 11.33 -14.02 -18.64
N GLU A 466 10.58 -15.04 -19.06
CA GLU A 466 9.20 -14.86 -19.52
C GLU A 466 8.25 -14.56 -18.36
N VAL A 467 8.45 -15.22 -17.21
CA VAL A 467 7.74 -14.91 -15.96
C VAL A 467 8.06 -13.48 -15.52
N ALA A 468 9.33 -13.07 -15.50
CA ALA A 468 9.74 -11.72 -15.16
C ALA A 468 9.09 -10.67 -16.10
N ARG A 469 9.03 -10.94 -17.41
CA ARG A 469 8.37 -10.07 -18.41
C ARG A 469 6.87 -9.86 -18.13
N ALA A 470 6.21 -10.83 -17.51
CA ALA A 470 4.76 -10.80 -17.26
C ALA A 470 4.35 -10.20 -15.91
N PHE A 471 5.28 -10.10 -14.94
CA PHE A 471 4.97 -9.65 -13.57
C PHE A 471 5.83 -8.49 -13.05
N MET A 472 7.02 -8.22 -13.59
CA MET A 472 7.85 -7.11 -13.10
C MET A 472 7.28 -5.74 -13.53
N PRO A 473 7.36 -4.70 -12.68
CA PRO A 473 7.03 -3.33 -13.07
C PRO A 473 7.77 -2.85 -14.31
N ARG A 474 7.11 -2.01 -15.12
CA ARG A 474 7.70 -1.33 -16.28
C ARG A 474 8.58 -0.14 -15.86
N SER A 475 8.41 0.38 -14.65
CA SER A 475 9.35 1.28 -13.99
C SER A 475 9.36 1.11 -12.47
N PHE A 476 10.45 1.56 -11.84
CA PHE A 476 10.60 1.62 -10.39
C PHE A 476 11.68 2.65 -10.03
N GLY A 477 11.39 3.50 -9.04
CA GLY A 477 12.34 4.42 -8.44
C GLY A 477 12.36 4.34 -6.91
N TYR A 478 13.51 4.69 -6.34
CA TYR A 478 13.64 5.01 -4.91
C TYR A 478 14.56 6.20 -4.72
N GLU A 479 14.37 6.93 -3.63
CA GLU A 479 15.24 8.03 -3.25
C GLU A 479 15.31 8.17 -1.72
N VAL A 480 16.47 8.54 -1.19
CA VAL A 480 16.77 8.68 0.25
C VAL A 480 17.55 9.97 0.45
N GLN A 481 17.20 10.78 1.45
CA GLN A 481 17.88 12.04 1.79
C GLN A 481 18.09 12.17 3.30
N GLY A 482 19.29 12.61 3.70
CA GLY A 482 19.62 12.91 5.09
C GLY A 482 19.44 11.73 6.06
N LEU A 483 19.80 10.52 5.62
CA LEU A 483 19.90 9.36 6.51
C LEU A 483 21.15 9.52 7.37
N ASP A 484 21.00 9.29 8.67
CA ASP A 484 22.06 9.36 9.67
C ASP A 484 21.82 8.25 10.70
N VAL A 485 22.70 7.25 10.73
CA VAL A 485 22.60 6.08 11.60
C VAL A 485 23.88 5.99 12.43
N ASN A 486 23.73 5.99 13.74
CA ASN A 486 24.84 5.83 14.68
C ASN A 486 24.59 4.60 15.56
N VAL A 487 25.42 3.58 15.41
CA VAL A 487 25.43 2.37 16.25
C VAL A 487 26.73 2.38 17.06
N PRO A 488 26.68 2.31 18.40
CA PRO A 488 27.88 2.20 19.23
C PRO A 488 28.78 1.03 18.80
N ASP A 489 30.08 1.21 18.97
CA ASP A 489 31.18 0.33 18.53
C ASP A 489 31.30 0.06 17.01
N GLU A 490 30.20 -0.05 16.24
CA GLU A 490 30.20 -0.18 14.77
C GLU A 490 30.48 1.16 14.05
N GLY A 491 29.96 2.26 14.59
CA GLY A 491 30.20 3.63 14.13
C GLY A 491 28.99 4.34 13.52
N ARG A 492 29.25 5.36 12.69
CA ARG A 492 28.24 6.26 12.13
C ARG A 492 28.27 6.27 10.60
N ILE A 493 27.13 6.00 9.99
CA ILE A 493 26.91 6.01 8.54
C ILE A 493 25.95 7.15 8.21
N GLN A 494 26.26 7.93 7.16
CA GLN A 494 25.42 9.03 6.69
C GLN A 494 25.23 8.96 5.17
N ILE A 495 24.04 9.30 4.67
CA ILE A 495 23.75 9.46 3.25
C ILE A 495 23.16 10.85 3.02
N GLY A 496 23.86 11.69 2.26
CA GLY A 496 23.38 13.03 1.89
C GLY A 496 22.13 12.96 1.01
N LYS A 497 22.27 12.38 -0.19
CA LYS A 497 21.15 11.95 -1.04
C LYS A 497 21.56 10.72 -1.86
N THR A 498 20.66 9.76 -2.05
CA THR A 498 20.75 8.73 -3.09
C THR A 498 19.44 8.70 -3.88
N GLU A 499 19.51 8.63 -5.21
CA GLU A 499 18.37 8.54 -6.13
C GLU A 499 18.61 7.40 -7.14
N PHE A 500 17.59 6.58 -7.36
CA PHE A 500 17.58 5.49 -8.33
C PHE A 500 16.26 5.53 -9.11
N LYS A 501 16.31 5.46 -10.44
CA LYS A 501 15.15 5.33 -11.32
C LYS A 501 15.49 4.38 -12.47
N ALA A 502 14.71 3.31 -12.61
CA ALA A 502 14.79 2.37 -13.71
C ALA A 502 13.46 2.33 -14.47
N SER A 503 13.50 2.22 -15.79
CA SER A 503 12.32 1.93 -16.61
C SER A 503 12.66 1.11 -17.85
N THR A 504 11.65 0.45 -18.42
CA THR A 504 11.82 -0.43 -19.57
C THR A 504 10.73 -0.26 -20.61
N THR A 505 11.17 -0.10 -21.86
CA THR A 505 10.35 -0.24 -23.08
C THR A 505 10.34 -1.69 -23.61
N VAL A 506 11.18 -2.56 -23.05
CA VAL A 506 11.40 -3.95 -23.48
C VAL A 506 11.56 -4.84 -22.23
N PRO A 507 10.46 -5.18 -21.53
CA PRO A 507 10.56 -5.94 -20.29
C PRO A 507 11.17 -7.34 -20.53
N PRO A 508 11.91 -7.90 -19.57
CA PRO A 508 12.05 -7.42 -18.19
C PRO A 508 13.25 -6.50 -17.91
N ILE A 509 14.11 -6.21 -18.89
CA ILE A 509 15.39 -5.52 -18.64
C ILE A 509 15.22 -4.00 -18.74
N PRO A 510 15.69 -3.19 -17.76
CA PRO A 510 15.71 -1.73 -17.86
C PRO A 510 16.41 -1.23 -19.13
N THR A 511 15.69 -0.47 -19.95
CA THR A 511 16.24 0.27 -21.09
C THR A 511 16.60 1.71 -20.71
N SER A 512 16.19 2.16 -19.53
CA SER A 512 16.64 3.40 -18.88
C SER A 512 17.08 3.10 -17.45
N LEU A 513 18.23 3.66 -17.04
CA LEU A 513 18.76 3.58 -15.69
C LEU A 513 19.41 4.92 -15.30
N PHE A 514 18.89 5.52 -14.24
CA PHE A 514 19.52 6.61 -13.52
C PHE A 514 19.83 6.14 -12.10
N PHE A 515 21.07 6.34 -11.66
CA PHE A 515 21.48 6.15 -10.26
C PHE A 515 22.44 7.27 -9.87
N LYS A 516 22.29 7.82 -8.67
CA LYS A 516 23.16 8.89 -8.18
C LYS A 516 23.21 8.90 -6.66
N SER A 517 24.40 8.91 -6.08
CA SER A 517 24.62 9.12 -4.65
C SER A 517 25.52 10.34 -4.42
N ASP A 518 25.12 11.22 -3.50
CA ASP A 518 25.87 12.40 -3.06
C ASP A 518 26.17 12.30 -1.55
N GLY A 519 27.45 12.42 -1.21
CA GLY A 519 27.91 12.54 0.18
C GLY A 519 27.58 11.35 1.08
N ILE A 520 27.78 10.11 0.61
CA ILE A 520 27.78 8.94 1.49
C ILE A 520 29.05 9.01 2.36
N ARG A 521 28.90 8.82 3.68
CA ARG A 521 29.97 8.74 4.67
C ARG A 521 29.88 7.44 5.46
N ALA A 522 31.01 6.76 5.61
CA ALA A 522 31.12 5.55 6.43
C ALA A 522 32.51 5.48 7.09
N PRO A 523 32.66 4.83 8.26
CA PRO A 523 33.97 4.53 8.81
C PRO A 523 34.66 3.48 7.94
N ILE A 524 35.99 3.52 7.83
CA ILE A 524 36.73 2.54 7.00
C ILE A 524 36.59 1.10 7.52
N SER A 525 36.25 0.89 8.79
CA SER A 525 35.88 -0.44 9.32
C SER A 525 34.64 -1.08 8.66
N ALA A 526 33.81 -0.31 7.95
CA ALA A 526 32.68 -0.81 7.18
C ALA A 526 33.05 -1.22 5.73
N VAL A 527 34.34 -1.32 5.39
CA VAL A 527 34.81 -1.82 4.09
C VAL A 527 35.09 -3.32 4.19
N ASP A 528 34.25 -4.12 3.52
CA ASP A 528 34.36 -5.60 3.53
C ASP A 528 35.71 -6.13 3.00
N ASP A 529 36.33 -5.42 2.05
CA ASP A 529 37.61 -5.82 1.46
C ASP A 529 38.77 -5.38 2.35
N LYS A 530 39.40 -6.37 3.01
CA LYS A 530 40.50 -6.21 3.95
C LYS A 530 41.73 -5.52 3.36
N ASP A 531 42.03 -5.72 2.07
CA ASP A 531 43.19 -5.11 1.40
C ASP A 531 42.90 -3.65 1.04
N VAL A 532 41.66 -3.34 0.63
CA VAL A 532 41.19 -1.96 0.44
C VAL A 532 41.13 -1.21 1.78
N GLU A 533 40.67 -1.85 2.85
CA GLU A 533 40.66 -1.29 4.21
C GLU A 533 42.08 -0.89 4.66
N ASP A 534 43.04 -1.83 4.59
CA ASP A 534 44.43 -1.56 5.01
C ASP A 534 45.10 -0.51 4.12
N MET A 535 44.80 -0.47 2.82
CA MET A 535 45.24 0.61 1.93
C MET A 535 44.70 1.98 2.38
N LEU A 536 43.39 2.10 2.62
CA LEU A 536 42.77 3.36 3.04
C LEU A 536 43.30 3.85 4.40
N ARG A 537 43.52 2.93 5.35
CA ARG A 537 44.18 3.23 6.63
C ARG A 537 45.64 3.67 6.45
N ALA A 538 46.40 2.99 5.59
CA ALA A 538 47.80 3.33 5.29
C ALA A 538 47.96 4.71 4.63
N LEU A 539 46.92 5.22 3.98
CA LEU A 539 46.83 6.55 3.37
C LEU A 539 46.44 7.66 4.36
N GLY A 540 46.18 7.31 5.64
CA GLY A 540 45.82 8.24 6.70
C GLY A 540 44.37 8.72 6.65
N LEU A 541 43.45 7.89 6.14
CA LEU A 541 42.01 8.12 6.19
C LEU A 541 41.39 7.38 7.40
N GLU A 542 40.29 7.92 7.92
CA GLU A 542 39.51 7.32 9.03
C GLU A 542 38.05 7.07 8.62
N GLU A 543 37.44 8.03 7.92
CA GLU A 543 36.19 7.89 7.15
C GLU A 543 36.48 7.74 5.65
N ILE A 544 35.55 7.13 4.91
CA ILE A 544 35.42 7.27 3.46
C ILE A 544 34.21 8.16 3.15
N VAL A 545 34.41 9.14 2.26
CA VAL A 545 33.36 10.00 1.73
C VAL A 545 33.29 9.78 0.23
N TRP A 546 32.15 9.32 -0.30
CA TRP A 546 32.02 9.08 -1.73
C TRP A 546 30.74 9.67 -2.33
N SER A 547 30.74 9.77 -3.66
CA SER A 547 29.59 10.15 -4.48
C SER A 547 29.72 9.51 -5.86
N ASP A 548 28.62 9.08 -6.44
CA ASP A 548 28.56 8.32 -7.68
C ASP A 548 27.39 8.77 -8.57
N GLU A 549 27.47 8.51 -9.87
CA GLU A 549 26.41 8.83 -10.82
C GLU A 549 26.49 7.94 -12.07
N THR A 550 25.44 7.15 -12.33
CA THR A 550 25.28 6.30 -13.52
C THR A 550 24.06 6.74 -14.32
N ARG A 551 24.24 6.87 -15.63
CA ARG A 551 23.19 7.20 -16.60
C ARG A 551 23.31 6.30 -17.83
N LEU A 552 22.39 5.38 -17.99
CA LEU A 552 22.28 4.48 -19.14
C LEU A 552 20.91 4.65 -19.80
N TYR A 553 20.87 4.74 -21.13
CA TYR A 553 19.61 4.81 -21.88
C TYR A 553 19.74 4.14 -23.24
N TRP A 554 18.69 3.43 -23.66
CA TRP A 554 18.50 2.88 -25.00
C TRP A 554 17.18 3.34 -25.60
N ASP A 555 17.23 3.83 -26.84
CA ASP A 555 16.06 4.28 -27.59
C ASP A 555 15.68 3.28 -28.69
N GLU A 556 14.44 2.81 -28.67
CA GLU A 556 13.92 1.82 -29.64
C GLU A 556 13.78 2.38 -31.06
N SER A 557 13.63 3.71 -31.21
CA SER A 557 13.40 4.35 -32.51
C SER A 557 14.67 4.57 -33.34
N THR A 558 15.80 4.76 -32.66
CA THR A 558 17.12 5.07 -33.24
C THR A 558 18.14 3.94 -33.05
N LEU A 559 17.88 3.02 -32.11
CA LEU A 559 18.80 1.94 -31.72
C LEU A 559 20.16 2.47 -31.17
N GLU A 560 20.19 3.68 -30.61
CA GLU A 560 21.33 4.18 -29.81
C GLU A 560 21.22 3.65 -28.38
N LEU A 561 22.30 3.00 -27.90
CA LEU A 561 22.56 2.75 -26.48
C LEU A 561 23.64 3.75 -26.03
N ARG A 562 23.34 4.53 -25.01
CA ARG A 562 24.25 5.53 -24.44
C ARG A 562 24.44 5.28 -22.94
N LEU A 563 25.67 4.95 -22.56
CA LEU A 563 26.18 5.22 -21.22
C LEU A 563 26.60 6.71 -21.22
N GLU A 564 25.67 7.58 -20.83
CA GLU A 564 25.88 9.03 -20.84
C GLU A 564 26.95 9.44 -19.83
N ARG A 565 26.96 8.78 -18.66
CA ARG A 565 27.92 8.99 -17.59
C ARG A 565 27.96 7.79 -16.65
N LEU A 566 29.16 7.42 -16.23
CA LEU A 566 29.46 6.54 -15.10
C LEU A 566 30.57 7.21 -14.31
N MET A 567 30.24 7.77 -13.15
CA MET A 567 31.14 8.63 -12.36
C MET A 567 31.23 8.09 -10.94
N VAL A 568 32.45 8.08 -10.38
CA VAL A 568 32.71 7.81 -8.96
C VAL A 568 33.74 8.83 -8.48
N ASN A 569 33.47 9.47 -7.35
CA ASN A 569 34.31 10.47 -6.70
C ASN A 569 34.46 10.13 -5.22
N ILE A 570 35.69 9.96 -4.75
CA ILE A 570 36.01 9.68 -3.34
C ILE A 570 36.89 10.81 -2.80
N GLU A 571 36.48 11.43 -1.69
CA GLU A 571 37.18 12.59 -1.10
C GLU A 571 38.60 12.21 -0.64
N GLY A 572 39.59 13.07 -0.92
CA GLY A 572 41.00 12.80 -0.62
C GLY A 572 41.65 11.69 -1.47
N VAL A 573 40.88 11.06 -2.38
CA VAL A 573 41.34 10.05 -3.34
C VAL A 573 41.32 10.62 -4.76
N GLY A 574 40.15 10.85 -5.35
CA GLY A 574 40.03 11.30 -6.74
C GLY A 574 38.66 11.01 -7.37
N ARG A 575 38.54 11.28 -8.67
CA ARG A 575 37.31 11.08 -9.46
C ARG A 575 37.60 10.36 -10.77
N ALA A 576 36.92 9.24 -11.00
CA ALA A 576 36.82 8.60 -12.30
C ALA A 576 35.48 8.94 -12.97
N GLU A 577 35.49 9.17 -14.27
CA GLU A 577 34.28 9.37 -15.08
C GLU A 577 34.44 8.74 -16.47
N ALA A 578 33.46 7.92 -16.86
CA ALA A 578 33.41 7.25 -18.15
C ALA A 578 32.08 7.52 -18.88
N SER A 579 32.12 7.44 -20.21
CA SER A 579 30.94 7.45 -21.07
C SER A 579 31.20 6.61 -22.33
N ALA A 580 30.14 6.07 -22.93
CA ALA A 580 30.23 5.24 -24.14
C ALA A 580 28.93 5.27 -24.95
N ARG A 581 29.04 5.19 -26.27
CA ARG A 581 27.89 5.17 -27.19
C ARG A 581 28.00 4.04 -28.23
N PHE A 582 26.88 3.38 -28.46
CA PHE A 582 26.73 2.32 -29.45
C PHE A 582 25.48 2.59 -30.30
N ALA A 583 25.59 2.41 -31.61
CA ALA A 583 24.48 2.53 -32.56
C ALA A 583 24.10 1.16 -33.11
N ASN A 584 22.88 1.04 -33.66
CA ASN A 584 22.31 -0.22 -34.16
C ASN A 584 22.29 -1.34 -33.10
N VAL A 585 22.07 -0.99 -31.83
CA VAL A 585 21.88 -1.95 -30.73
C VAL A 585 20.46 -2.52 -30.83
N PRO A 586 20.28 -3.82 -31.12
CA PRO A 586 18.98 -4.38 -31.45
C PRO A 586 18.17 -4.74 -30.19
N LYS A 587 16.83 -4.60 -30.30
CA LYS A 587 15.85 -4.94 -29.25
C LYS A 587 16.06 -6.31 -28.59
N ALA A 588 16.47 -7.31 -29.37
CA ALA A 588 16.75 -8.67 -28.91
C ALA A 588 17.78 -8.75 -27.75
N LEU A 589 18.66 -7.75 -27.60
CA LEU A 589 19.59 -7.67 -26.46
C LEU A 589 18.89 -7.52 -25.10
N PHE A 590 17.71 -6.90 -25.09
CA PHE A 590 16.89 -6.68 -23.89
C PHE A 590 15.74 -7.69 -23.78
N GLU A 591 15.19 -8.10 -24.93
CA GLU A 591 14.04 -9.02 -25.01
C GLU A 591 14.40 -10.48 -24.73
N ASP A 592 15.59 -10.92 -25.17
CA ASP A 592 16.11 -12.30 -25.07
C ASP A 592 17.66 -12.26 -25.01
N PRO A 593 18.27 -11.82 -23.90
CA PRO A 593 19.72 -11.62 -23.80
C PRO A 593 20.52 -12.92 -23.96
N GLU A 594 19.98 -14.05 -23.49
CA GLU A 594 20.68 -15.34 -23.45
C GLU A 594 20.55 -16.14 -24.77
N GLY A 595 19.43 -16.01 -25.48
CA GLY A 595 19.22 -16.60 -26.79
C GLY A 595 19.68 -15.69 -27.93
N GLN A 596 18.74 -14.99 -28.55
CA GLN A 596 18.98 -14.18 -29.75
C GLN A 596 19.88 -12.96 -29.48
N GLY A 597 19.82 -12.38 -28.28
CA GLY A 597 20.54 -11.19 -27.86
C GLY A 597 22.06 -11.32 -28.00
N GLN A 598 22.65 -12.48 -27.67
CA GLN A 598 24.09 -12.72 -27.83
C GLN A 598 24.54 -12.58 -29.29
N MET A 599 23.77 -13.15 -30.22
CA MET A 599 24.05 -13.07 -31.66
C MET A 599 23.73 -11.69 -32.23
N ALA A 600 22.70 -11.04 -31.70
CA ALA A 600 22.26 -9.71 -32.12
C ALA A 600 23.24 -8.61 -31.66
N ALA A 601 23.85 -8.73 -30.48
CA ALA A 601 24.88 -7.81 -29.98
C ALA A 601 26.03 -7.58 -30.99
N ILE A 602 26.38 -8.62 -31.77
CA ILE A 602 27.44 -8.57 -32.79
C ILE A 602 27.14 -7.56 -33.92
N THR A 603 25.86 -7.21 -34.16
CA THR A 603 25.46 -6.22 -35.17
C THR A 603 25.56 -4.77 -34.69
N ALA A 604 25.73 -4.55 -33.38
CA ALA A 604 25.93 -3.22 -32.83
C ALA A 604 27.24 -2.58 -33.34
N GLN A 605 27.30 -1.26 -33.28
CA GLN A 605 28.43 -0.46 -33.74
C GLN A 605 28.90 0.45 -32.61
N PHE A 606 30.17 0.34 -32.23
CA PHE A 606 30.82 1.27 -31.33
C PHE A 606 30.93 2.65 -32.00
N VAL A 607 30.46 3.70 -31.33
CA VAL A 607 30.47 5.08 -31.87
C VAL A 607 31.60 5.88 -31.24
N ASP A 608 31.63 5.96 -29.91
CA ASP A 608 32.68 6.62 -29.13
C ASP A 608 32.70 6.14 -27.67
N ALA A 609 33.81 6.38 -26.98
CA ALA A 609 33.90 6.31 -25.53
C ALA A 609 34.96 7.27 -24.98
N SER A 610 34.79 7.65 -23.71
CA SER A 610 35.74 8.47 -22.93
C SER A 610 35.92 7.87 -21.54
N LEU A 611 37.13 7.99 -21.00
CA LEU A 611 37.46 7.76 -19.59
C LEU A 611 38.35 8.92 -19.13
N VAL A 612 38.00 9.54 -18.00
CA VAL A 612 38.73 10.64 -17.38
C VAL A 612 38.96 10.30 -15.92
N ILE A 613 40.19 10.37 -15.46
CA ILE A 613 40.60 10.13 -14.06
C ILE A 613 41.25 11.42 -13.56
N ASN A 614 40.77 11.94 -12.43
CA ASN A 614 41.29 13.12 -11.77
C ASN A 614 41.87 12.72 -10.41
N ASP A 615 43.16 12.96 -10.20
CA ASP A 615 43.84 12.67 -8.93
C ASP A 615 43.58 13.78 -7.89
N ALA A 616 43.19 13.40 -6.66
CA ALA A 616 43.07 14.35 -5.53
C ALA A 616 44.25 14.24 -4.54
N GLY A 617 45.42 13.81 -5.03
CA GLY A 617 46.64 13.58 -4.26
C GLY A 617 46.92 12.10 -3.94
N ILE A 618 46.06 11.17 -4.37
CA ILE A 618 46.23 9.73 -4.06
C ILE A 618 47.49 9.15 -4.69
N THR A 619 47.74 9.43 -5.96
CA THR A 619 48.89 8.89 -6.70
C THR A 619 50.19 9.29 -6.01
N ALA A 620 50.31 10.54 -5.58
CA ALA A 620 51.49 11.03 -4.85
C ALA A 620 51.65 10.36 -3.47
N LYS A 621 50.57 10.19 -2.70
CA LYS A 621 50.60 9.49 -1.41
C LYS A 621 50.99 8.01 -1.56
N GLY A 622 50.32 7.29 -2.45
CA GLY A 622 50.50 5.86 -2.65
C GLY A 622 51.86 5.50 -3.26
N LEU A 623 52.30 6.26 -4.27
CA LEU A 623 53.63 6.10 -4.88
C LEU A 623 54.73 6.24 -3.83
N LYS A 624 54.62 7.24 -2.94
CA LYS A 624 55.56 7.41 -1.83
C LYS A 624 55.45 6.28 -0.82
N HIS A 625 54.25 5.93 -0.36
CA HIS A 625 54.04 4.90 0.66
C HIS A 625 54.66 3.55 0.24
N ILE A 626 54.40 3.12 -1.00
CA ILE A 626 54.92 1.86 -1.52
C ILE A 626 56.45 1.94 -1.73
N ALA A 627 56.98 3.05 -2.22
CA ALA A 627 58.43 3.24 -2.37
C ALA A 627 59.17 3.22 -1.01
N ASP A 628 58.62 3.88 0.01
CA ASP A 628 59.14 3.86 1.39
C ASP A 628 59.06 2.43 2.00
N ALA A 629 58.01 1.66 1.70
CA ALA A 629 57.83 0.28 2.16
C ALA A 629 58.78 -0.74 1.49
N GLU A 630 58.95 -0.64 0.17
CA GLU A 630 59.92 -1.45 -0.61
C GLU A 630 61.38 -0.98 -0.41
N GLY A 631 61.60 0.15 0.26
CA GLY A 631 62.93 0.70 0.53
C GLY A 631 63.64 1.25 -0.71
N ILE A 632 62.89 1.65 -1.74
CA ILE A 632 63.40 2.16 -3.02
C ILE A 632 63.10 3.66 -3.18
N PRO A 633 63.91 4.43 -3.93
CA PRO A 633 63.58 5.82 -4.23
C PRO A 633 62.29 5.94 -5.04
N GLU A 634 61.44 6.91 -4.70
CA GLU A 634 60.16 7.17 -5.35
C GLU A 634 60.28 7.33 -6.88
N ASN A 635 61.37 7.93 -7.39
CA ASN A 635 61.62 8.03 -8.83
C ASN A 635 61.88 6.66 -9.49
N VAL A 636 62.52 5.72 -8.79
CA VAL A 636 62.78 4.37 -9.31
C VAL A 636 61.47 3.57 -9.36
N PHE A 637 60.59 3.74 -8.37
CA PHE A 637 59.27 3.12 -8.39
C PHE A 637 58.38 3.71 -9.51
N ARG A 638 58.41 5.03 -9.69
CA ARG A 638 57.79 5.76 -10.81
C ARG A 638 58.27 5.26 -12.17
N GLU A 639 59.58 5.16 -12.37
CA GLU A 639 60.19 4.60 -13.58
C GLU A 639 59.75 3.14 -13.83
N ALA A 640 59.62 2.33 -12.77
CA ALA A 640 59.11 0.97 -12.86
C ALA A 640 57.62 0.91 -13.26
N LEU A 641 56.77 1.81 -12.76
CA LEU A 641 55.36 1.89 -13.16
C LEU A 641 55.19 2.35 -14.61
N VAL A 642 55.97 3.33 -15.09
CA VAL A 642 56.00 3.72 -16.51
C VAL A 642 56.43 2.53 -17.39
N ALA A 643 57.46 1.79 -16.97
CA ALA A 643 57.91 0.58 -17.67
C ALA A 643 56.84 -0.52 -17.67
N GLN A 644 56.11 -0.72 -16.55
CA GLN A 644 55.02 -1.69 -16.43
C GLN A 644 53.83 -1.33 -17.33
N ALA A 645 53.42 -0.07 -17.37
CA ALA A 645 52.38 0.41 -18.28
C ALA A 645 52.79 0.26 -19.75
N THR A 646 54.06 0.53 -20.06
CA THR A 646 54.63 0.35 -21.40
C THR A 646 54.62 -1.14 -21.81
N GLU A 647 55.06 -2.04 -20.93
CA GLU A 647 55.02 -3.50 -21.13
C GLU A 647 53.58 -4.05 -21.24
N ALA A 648 52.61 -3.47 -20.51
CA ALA A 648 51.20 -3.84 -20.62
C ALA A 648 50.61 -3.57 -22.02
N THR A 649 51.16 -2.63 -22.78
CA THR A 649 50.79 -2.43 -24.20
C THR A 649 51.44 -3.43 -25.16
N ARG A 650 52.48 -4.18 -24.76
CA ARG A 650 53.23 -5.08 -25.65
C ARG A 650 52.38 -6.11 -26.40
N PRO A 651 51.31 -6.71 -25.84
CA PRO A 651 50.43 -7.61 -26.60
C PRO A 651 49.76 -6.95 -27.81
N ILE A 652 49.53 -5.64 -27.76
CA ILE A 652 48.91 -4.84 -28.83
C ILE A 652 49.88 -4.67 -30.01
N GLN A 653 51.20 -4.62 -29.79
CA GLN A 653 52.22 -4.51 -30.85
C GLN A 653 52.08 -3.25 -31.75
N ASN A 654 51.56 -2.15 -31.20
CA ASN A 654 51.48 -0.84 -31.88
C ASN A 654 52.41 0.17 -31.18
N GLU A 655 53.56 0.48 -31.80
CA GLU A 655 54.58 1.36 -31.22
C GLU A 655 54.08 2.79 -30.96
N ALA A 656 53.18 3.33 -31.80
CA ALA A 656 52.64 4.67 -31.62
C ALA A 656 51.76 4.75 -30.37
N PHE A 657 50.89 3.76 -30.16
CA PHE A 657 50.08 3.62 -28.96
C PHE A 657 50.94 3.39 -27.71
N THR A 658 51.95 2.51 -27.80
CA THR A 658 52.90 2.27 -26.70
C THR A 658 53.61 3.55 -26.26
N ASN A 659 54.12 4.36 -27.21
CA ASN A 659 54.74 5.65 -26.91
C ASN A 659 53.75 6.65 -26.29
N MET A 660 52.52 6.71 -26.80
CA MET A 660 51.47 7.59 -26.28
C MET A 660 51.08 7.26 -24.83
N VAL A 661 50.91 5.97 -24.51
CA VAL A 661 50.68 5.50 -23.13
C VAL A 661 51.87 5.81 -22.24
N SER A 662 53.10 5.56 -22.71
CA SER A 662 54.32 5.81 -21.93
C SER A 662 54.48 7.31 -21.60
N GLU A 663 54.27 8.19 -22.58
CA GLU A 663 54.34 9.65 -22.39
C GLU A 663 53.24 10.17 -21.44
N ALA A 664 52.00 9.69 -21.59
CA ALA A 664 50.89 10.10 -20.73
C ALA A 664 51.05 9.59 -19.29
N VAL A 665 51.45 8.34 -19.08
CA VAL A 665 51.67 7.78 -17.74
C VAL A 665 52.87 8.44 -17.05
N SER A 666 53.95 8.76 -17.78
CA SER A 666 55.07 9.52 -17.19
C SER A 666 54.60 10.89 -16.68
N LYS A 667 53.90 11.67 -17.52
CA LYS A 667 53.34 12.99 -17.13
C LYS A 667 52.37 12.89 -15.95
N PHE A 668 51.43 11.96 -16.00
CA PHE A 668 50.44 11.77 -14.93
C PHE A 668 51.11 11.43 -13.60
N LEU A 669 52.08 10.51 -13.59
CA LEU A 669 52.80 10.18 -12.37
C LEU A 669 53.61 11.41 -11.91
N GLU A 670 54.39 12.04 -12.80
CA GLU A 670 55.27 13.19 -12.50
C GLU A 670 54.53 14.36 -11.85
N ASN A 671 53.33 14.68 -12.33
CA ASN A 671 52.45 15.70 -11.76
C ASN A 671 50.99 15.21 -11.87
N PRO A 672 50.46 14.52 -10.84
CA PRO A 672 49.10 14.00 -10.86
C PRO A 672 48.06 15.11 -11.02
N GLY A 673 47.06 14.83 -11.85
CA GLY A 673 46.07 15.78 -12.36
C GLY A 673 44.98 15.05 -13.13
N GLU A 674 44.71 15.44 -14.38
CA GLU A 674 43.82 14.69 -15.29
C GLU A 674 44.63 13.64 -16.06
N LEU A 675 44.16 12.39 -16.10
CA LEU A 675 44.52 11.36 -17.09
C LEU A 675 43.26 11.02 -17.90
N LYS A 676 43.36 11.15 -19.22
CA LYS A 676 42.24 11.03 -20.15
C LYS A 676 42.53 10.06 -21.28
N VAL A 677 41.58 9.17 -21.52
CA VAL A 677 41.54 8.23 -22.64
C VAL A 677 40.27 8.50 -23.44
N THR A 678 40.39 8.68 -24.76
CA THR A 678 39.23 8.83 -25.65
C THR A 678 39.37 7.95 -26.88
N LEU A 679 38.26 7.34 -27.28
CA LEU A 679 38.15 6.47 -28.45
C LEU A 679 37.07 7.07 -29.35
N VAL A 680 37.46 7.70 -30.45
CA VAL A 680 36.55 8.49 -31.31
C VAL A 680 36.84 8.15 -32.79
N PRO A 681 36.43 6.96 -33.27
CA PRO A 681 36.64 6.55 -34.66
C PRO A 681 35.91 7.48 -35.65
N ALA A 682 36.46 7.60 -36.86
CA ALA A 682 35.92 8.52 -37.88
C ALA A 682 34.52 8.11 -38.43
N ASN A 683 34.10 6.88 -38.21
CA ASN A 683 32.75 6.34 -38.47
C ASN A 683 32.46 5.26 -37.41
N PRO A 684 31.19 4.96 -37.08
CA PRO A 684 30.85 3.85 -36.19
C PRO A 684 31.44 2.51 -36.64
N VAL A 685 32.04 1.76 -35.71
CA VAL A 685 32.78 0.53 -35.98
C VAL A 685 31.96 -0.68 -35.50
N PRO A 686 31.57 -1.63 -36.39
CA PRO A 686 30.84 -2.83 -35.98
C PRO A 686 31.61 -3.65 -34.94
N LEU A 687 30.92 -4.17 -33.91
CA LEU A 687 31.56 -4.99 -32.88
C LEU A 687 32.18 -6.26 -33.49
N ALA A 688 31.56 -6.83 -34.53
CA ALA A 688 32.14 -7.90 -35.36
C ALA A 688 33.55 -7.56 -35.91
N GLN A 689 33.81 -6.31 -36.27
CA GLN A 689 35.11 -5.87 -36.78
C GLN A 689 36.14 -5.73 -35.64
N ILE A 690 35.73 -5.22 -34.47
CA ILE A 690 36.60 -5.11 -33.29
C ILE A 690 37.02 -6.52 -32.82
N LEU A 691 36.07 -7.45 -32.72
CA LEU A 691 36.32 -8.86 -32.43
C LEU A 691 37.24 -9.51 -33.47
N GLY A 692 37.05 -9.21 -34.76
CA GLY A 692 37.96 -9.65 -35.82
C GLY A 692 39.38 -9.07 -35.69
N SER A 693 39.51 -7.81 -35.29
CA SER A 693 40.81 -7.16 -35.03
C SER A 693 41.55 -7.72 -33.83
N MET A 694 40.94 -8.54 -32.96
CA MET A 694 41.68 -9.29 -31.93
C MET A 694 42.66 -10.32 -32.53
N ALA A 695 42.48 -10.73 -33.80
CA ALA A 695 43.46 -11.53 -34.52
C ALA A 695 44.65 -10.71 -35.07
N ALA A 696 44.57 -9.38 -35.03
CA ALA A 696 45.63 -8.43 -35.41
C ALA A 696 45.59 -7.19 -34.48
N PRO A 697 45.88 -7.35 -33.16
CA PRO A 697 45.64 -6.32 -32.14
C PRO A 697 46.27 -4.95 -32.43
N GLN A 698 47.36 -4.91 -33.19
CA GLN A 698 48.06 -3.70 -33.58
C GLN A 698 47.19 -2.72 -34.38
N THR A 699 46.10 -3.20 -34.98
CA THR A 699 45.11 -2.39 -35.71
C THR A 699 44.08 -1.70 -34.82
N ILE A 700 43.92 -2.13 -33.57
CA ILE A 700 42.84 -1.65 -32.68
C ILE A 700 43.01 -0.16 -32.29
N PRO A 701 44.21 0.33 -31.90
CA PRO A 701 44.39 1.74 -31.55
C PRO A 701 44.05 2.69 -32.71
N ASP A 702 44.45 2.33 -33.93
CA ASP A 702 44.20 3.13 -35.13
C ASP A 702 42.72 3.04 -35.56
N LEU A 703 42.11 1.85 -35.46
CA LEU A 703 40.70 1.61 -35.80
C LEU A 703 39.74 2.39 -34.89
N LEU A 704 40.03 2.44 -33.59
CA LEU A 704 39.21 3.15 -32.60
C LEU A 704 39.67 4.60 -32.38
N ASN A 705 40.70 5.05 -33.11
CA ASN A 705 41.31 6.38 -32.99
C ASN A 705 41.61 6.75 -31.53
N VAL A 706 42.33 5.87 -30.84
CA VAL A 706 42.58 5.97 -29.40
C VAL A 706 43.58 7.10 -29.13
N THR A 707 43.21 7.98 -28.21
CA THR A 707 44.06 9.07 -27.69
C THR A 707 44.20 8.92 -26.18
N VAL A 708 45.42 9.05 -25.66
CA VAL A 708 45.76 9.02 -24.23
C VAL A 708 46.60 10.26 -23.91
N THR A 709 46.16 11.06 -22.94
CA THR A 709 46.77 12.34 -22.56
C THR A 709 46.68 12.56 -21.05
N ALA A 710 47.67 13.20 -20.44
CA ALA A 710 47.58 13.58 -19.03
C ALA A 710 48.41 14.82 -18.68
N ASN A 711 47.83 15.72 -17.86
CA ASN A 711 48.46 16.77 -17.04
C ASN A 711 47.40 17.66 -16.36
#